data_AF-A0A0D6LR71-F1
#
_entry.id   AF-A0A0D6LR71-F1
#
_cell.length_a   1.000
_cell.length_b   1.000
_cell.length_c   1.000
_cell.angle_alpha   90.00
_cell.angle_beta   90.00
_cell.angle_gamma   90.00
#
_symmetry.space_group_name_H-M   'P 1'
#
loop_
_entity.id
_entity.type
_entity.pdbx_description
1 polymer ?
#
loop_
_entity_poly.entity_id
_entity_poly.type
_entity_poly.pdbx_seq_one_letter_code
_entity_poly.pdbx_strand_id
1 'polypeptide(L)'
;MITKEDDESSPTDSPVDGGSHRKSESLRSYKYIKPEPVDDYENDSDSAPPSPRVRHKRHCAELAIKKIKLDMQPGQSDPSKDKKNGADSREGSCDRSECALQKTCSLGLIPSCLKTLTDACGKNFYHLTKGEHRAYSRPTFCRLEGDLVQDESLLPNAELATDARHPNWILSAAVAPLLHNSPSIYYLRDHYYLDEVGVSPAVANYPTDITVPSSSFMAPFHIPEEPMAFCVRPDVMEYDEMEYLSFDRCKNHVISRGLCRVWQIQELKKIYDYLNVKSIVNIGLISVPTPVETRSKDDLKLGIPVGCGAQLITGMMNNPIVVMCHQANIAYRPLHRECAMMDSVTGKVLDHKVDRIAEEHWNCIHDILGHWRSRTKGPDRCLMGFFVVMRSTMVMPRRSEPRKKKNGGFAGLNLNKLLAGPGASTIDLLMVAIGSVVGTFLIMRFIGGESVQLDPAYNSSQLYTPRHLDGGALEYDLLAITDLDHDSKVSNKKWQSVAKRGVLTISQDHKAVSVKWNADSTVSLTTEIAAGGRAMELSDLAVFDGRLLAVDDRTGLIYEIKEDKAYPWVFLIDGPGNATKGLKAEWLTVKGDKLYAGGLGKEWTTTDGVYVNDNPMWIKVVSRSGEVKHVPWRDVFVKVRRAAGIEYPGYMIHEAVQWSDVHQKWFFLPRRASHNKYTEAEDETRGTNLLIIADAKFSKFEVVKVGELTHPARGFSAFQFIPGTKDNLIIALKSEEKDGKPVTSYVSVFDIKGNVLLSDSSLNDPYKFEGIAFV
;
A
#
# COMPACT_ATOMS: atom_id res chain seq x y z
N MET A 1 38.39 -4.61 -54.03
CA MET A 1 37.19 -4.55 -54.89
C MET A 1 36.32 -3.46 -54.28
N ILE A 2 36.37 -2.23 -54.79
CA ILE A 2 35.76 -1.73 -56.05
C ILE A 2 34.35 -1.17 -55.76
N THR A 3 34.30 0.16 -55.54
CA THR A 3 33.22 1.13 -55.86
C THR A 3 31.85 0.95 -55.19
N LYS A 4 31.05 1.99 -54.93
CA LYS A 4 31.02 3.41 -55.38
C LYS A 4 30.33 4.23 -54.27
N GLU A 5 30.63 5.49 -53.92
CA GLU A 5 30.83 6.73 -54.71
C GLU A 5 29.54 7.13 -55.48
N ASP A 6 29.02 8.37 -55.47
CA ASP A 6 29.40 9.58 -54.72
C ASP A 6 28.28 10.65 -54.75
N ASP A 7 28.58 11.87 -54.27
CA ASP A 7 27.89 13.18 -54.44
C ASP A 7 26.56 13.40 -53.68
N GLU A 8 26.43 14.39 -52.78
CA GLU A 8 26.66 15.86 -52.85
C GLU A 8 25.54 16.66 -53.54
N SER A 9 24.83 17.48 -52.76
CA SER A 9 24.82 18.95 -52.93
C SER A 9 23.87 19.65 -51.95
N SER A 10 24.32 20.80 -51.42
CA SER A 10 23.49 21.86 -50.82
C SER A 10 23.75 23.14 -51.62
N PRO A 11 22.80 24.10 -51.70
CA PRO A 11 22.75 25.12 -50.64
C PRO A 11 21.36 25.79 -50.41
N THR A 12 21.34 26.72 -49.44
CA THR A 12 20.51 27.95 -49.30
C THR A 12 19.26 28.12 -50.19
N ASP A 13 18.06 28.43 -49.67
CA ASP A 13 17.76 29.75 -49.10
C ASP A 13 16.42 29.85 -48.33
N SER A 14 16.12 31.03 -47.77
CA SER A 14 14.81 31.43 -47.19
C SER A 14 14.62 32.96 -47.35
N PRO A 15 13.41 33.58 -47.20
CA PRO A 15 12.20 33.10 -46.52
C PRO A 15 10.85 33.48 -47.22
N VAL A 16 9.76 33.58 -46.43
CA VAL A 16 8.46 34.27 -46.69
C VAL A 16 7.29 33.46 -47.27
N ASP A 17 6.38 33.08 -46.35
CA ASP A 17 4.89 33.14 -46.37
C ASP A 17 4.05 32.47 -47.50
N GLY A 18 2.79 32.15 -47.17
CA GLY A 18 1.78 31.62 -48.10
C GLY A 18 1.09 30.32 -47.64
N GLY A 19 0.10 30.43 -46.75
CA GLY A 19 -0.69 29.28 -46.29
C GLY A 19 -1.79 28.83 -47.27
N SER A 20 -2.07 27.51 -47.32
CA SER A 20 -3.34 26.98 -47.84
C SER A 20 -3.67 25.59 -47.26
N HIS A 21 -4.95 25.20 -47.28
CA HIS A 21 -5.46 23.98 -46.65
C HIS A 21 -4.92 22.69 -47.29
N ARG A 22 -4.54 21.69 -46.47
CA ARG A 22 -4.54 20.28 -46.88
C ARG A 22 -5.72 19.52 -46.29
N LYS A 23 -6.25 18.59 -47.07
CA LYS A 23 -7.44 17.78 -46.76
C LYS A 23 -7.08 16.64 -45.80
N SER A 24 -8.09 16.11 -45.12
CA SER A 24 -7.98 14.86 -44.35
C SER A 24 -7.69 13.66 -45.27
N GLU A 25 -6.65 12.89 -44.94
CA GLU A 25 -6.46 11.55 -45.48
C GLU A 25 -7.17 10.50 -44.60
N SER A 26 -7.42 9.33 -45.17
CA SER A 26 -8.33 8.32 -44.62
C SER A 26 -7.69 7.37 -43.60
N LEU A 27 -8.52 6.77 -42.75
CA LEU A 27 -8.09 5.69 -41.85
C LEU A 27 -7.49 4.53 -42.65
N ARG A 28 -6.26 4.13 -42.32
CA ARG A 28 -5.73 2.83 -42.74
C ARG A 28 -6.43 1.71 -41.98
N SER A 29 -6.80 0.65 -42.70
CA SER A 29 -7.50 -0.51 -42.15
C SER A 29 -6.63 -1.30 -41.17
N TYR A 30 -7.18 -1.64 -40.00
CA TYR A 30 -6.60 -2.64 -39.10
C TYR A 30 -6.86 -4.03 -39.67
N LYS A 31 -5.80 -4.85 -39.82
CA LYS A 31 -5.95 -6.25 -40.23
C LYS A 31 -6.55 -7.07 -39.09
N TYR A 32 -7.80 -7.50 -39.28
CA TYR A 32 -8.47 -8.46 -38.41
C TYR A 32 -7.74 -9.81 -38.44
N ILE A 33 -7.16 -10.22 -37.31
CA ILE A 33 -6.59 -11.56 -37.12
C ILE A 33 -7.73 -12.46 -36.65
N LYS A 34 -8.09 -13.47 -37.44
CA LYS A 34 -9.03 -14.51 -37.01
C LYS A 34 -8.37 -15.37 -35.92
N PRO A 35 -9.04 -15.66 -34.79
CA PRO A 35 -8.74 -16.86 -34.02
C PRO A 35 -9.11 -18.09 -34.86
N GLU A 36 -8.38 -19.19 -34.69
CA GLU A 36 -8.73 -20.48 -35.29
C GLU A 36 -9.93 -21.12 -34.57
N PRO A 37 -10.62 -22.09 -35.19
CA PRO A 37 -11.76 -22.77 -34.56
C PRO A 37 -11.34 -23.51 -33.29
N VAL A 38 -12.26 -23.56 -32.32
CA VAL A 38 -12.23 -24.60 -31.29
C VAL A 38 -12.96 -25.80 -31.89
N ASP A 39 -12.36 -26.99 -31.85
CA ASP A 39 -13.02 -28.22 -32.28
C ASP A 39 -14.11 -28.61 -31.28
N ASP A 40 -15.38 -28.45 -31.68
CA ASP A 40 -16.52 -28.98 -30.94
C ASP A 40 -16.52 -30.51 -30.96
N TYR A 41 -16.52 -31.14 -29.79
CA TYR A 41 -16.86 -32.55 -29.61
C TYR A 41 -18.17 -32.67 -28.81
N GLU A 42 -18.95 -33.71 -29.13
CA GLU A 42 -20.40 -33.65 -29.11
C GLU A 42 -21.07 -33.62 -27.71
N ASN A 43 -22.30 -33.08 -27.70
CA ASN A 43 -23.24 -33.29 -26.60
C ASN A 43 -23.56 -34.77 -26.44
N ASP A 44 -23.45 -35.29 -25.22
CA ASP A 44 -24.28 -36.41 -24.76
C ASP A 44 -25.21 -35.87 -23.64
N SER A 45 -26.41 -35.46 -24.04
CA SER A 45 -27.29 -34.63 -23.22
C SER A 45 -28.38 -35.43 -22.52
N ASP A 46 -28.32 -35.55 -21.19
CA ASP A 46 -29.48 -35.96 -20.39
C ASP A 46 -29.54 -35.25 -19.03
N SER A 47 -29.86 -33.94 -19.08
CA SER A 47 -30.21 -33.12 -17.92
C SER A 47 -31.05 -31.93 -18.39
N ALA A 48 -32.28 -31.83 -17.89
CA ALA A 48 -33.21 -30.78 -18.31
C ALA A 48 -32.69 -29.37 -17.93
N PRO A 49 -32.97 -28.33 -18.77
CA PRO A 49 -32.53 -26.97 -18.47
C PRO A 49 -33.15 -26.46 -17.16
N PRO A 50 -32.36 -25.80 -16.28
CA PRO A 50 -32.89 -25.25 -15.04
C PRO A 50 -33.93 -24.15 -15.33
N SER A 51 -35.03 -24.18 -14.59
CA SER A 51 -36.16 -23.25 -14.76
C SER A 51 -35.73 -21.78 -14.65
N PRO A 52 -36.39 -20.85 -15.37
CA PRO A 52 -36.04 -19.43 -15.35
C PRO A 52 -36.13 -18.88 -13.91
N ARG A 53 -34.98 -18.48 -13.36
CA ARG A 53 -34.88 -17.96 -11.99
C ARG A 53 -35.71 -16.68 -11.85
N VAL A 54 -36.72 -16.72 -10.98
CA VAL A 54 -37.62 -15.59 -10.71
C VAL A 54 -36.81 -14.40 -10.16
N ARG A 55 -36.77 -13.30 -10.91
CA ARG A 55 -36.11 -12.04 -10.51
C ARG A 55 -36.77 -11.48 -9.25
N HIS A 56 -36.10 -11.60 -8.11
CA HIS A 56 -36.54 -10.97 -6.86
C HIS A 56 -36.13 -9.49 -6.85
N LYS A 57 -37.08 -8.59 -6.59
CA LYS A 57 -36.79 -7.15 -6.42
C LYS A 57 -35.94 -6.95 -5.16
N ARG A 58 -34.82 -6.22 -5.28
CA ARG A 58 -33.88 -5.99 -4.14
C ARG A 58 -34.50 -5.02 -3.12
N HIS A 59 -34.38 -5.36 -1.84
CA HIS A 59 -35.07 -4.74 -0.69
C HIS A 59 -34.75 -3.23 -0.49
N CYS A 60 -33.65 -2.74 -1.04
CA CYS A 60 -33.22 -1.33 -0.93
C CYS A 60 -34.27 -0.35 -1.49
N ALA A 61 -34.93 -0.71 -2.60
CA ALA A 61 -36.00 0.10 -3.18
C ALA A 61 -37.24 0.15 -2.26
N GLU A 62 -37.57 -0.94 -1.56
CA GLU A 62 -38.66 -0.95 -0.60
C GLU A 62 -38.37 -0.10 0.65
N LEU A 63 -37.10 -0.02 1.08
CA LEU A 63 -36.69 0.83 2.19
C LEU A 63 -36.77 2.33 1.82
N ALA A 64 -36.34 2.70 0.60
CA ALA A 64 -36.53 4.05 0.08
C ALA A 64 -38.02 4.41 -0.04
N ILE A 65 -38.83 3.52 -0.65
CA ILE A 65 -40.28 3.70 -0.80
C ILE A 65 -40.99 3.73 0.57
N LYS A 66 -40.55 2.96 1.57
CA LYS A 66 -41.08 3.04 2.94
C LYS A 66 -40.77 4.38 3.60
N LYS A 67 -39.56 4.92 3.41
CA LYS A 67 -39.18 6.22 3.98
C LYS A 67 -40.03 7.34 3.37
N ILE A 68 -40.10 7.38 2.03
CA ILE A 68 -40.97 8.31 1.29
C ILE A 68 -42.45 8.17 1.71
N LYS A 69 -42.95 6.95 1.96
CA LYS A 69 -44.33 6.73 2.45
C LYS A 69 -44.56 7.11 3.92
N LEU A 70 -43.53 7.10 4.77
CA LEU A 70 -43.60 7.57 6.15
C LEU A 70 -43.63 9.11 6.19
N ASP A 71 -42.82 9.75 5.34
CA ASP A 71 -42.76 11.21 5.17
C ASP A 71 -44.03 11.78 4.48
N MET A 72 -44.98 10.93 4.06
CA MET A 72 -46.21 11.29 3.34
C MET A 72 -47.53 10.86 4.05
N GLN A 73 -47.52 10.46 5.33
CA GLN A 73 -48.79 10.22 6.05
C GLN A 73 -49.33 11.48 6.76
N PRO A 74 -50.61 11.85 6.55
CA PRO A 74 -51.20 13.04 7.16
C PRO A 74 -51.77 12.75 8.57
N GLY A 75 -51.49 13.65 9.52
CA GLY A 75 -52.41 13.89 10.64
C GLY A 75 -51.84 13.88 12.05
N GLN A 76 -51.33 15.03 12.51
CA GLN A 76 -51.85 15.66 13.73
C GLN A 76 -51.62 17.18 13.65
N SER A 77 -52.57 17.96 14.19
CA SER A 77 -52.68 19.41 13.93
C SER A 77 -52.08 20.26 15.04
N ASP A 78 -51.08 21.08 14.72
CA ASP A 78 -50.61 22.20 15.55
C ASP A 78 -51.25 23.51 15.04
N PRO A 79 -52.14 24.17 15.80
CA PRO A 79 -53.00 25.26 15.33
C PRO A 79 -52.30 26.63 15.27
N SER A 80 -51.00 26.68 14.94
CA SER A 80 -50.15 27.89 15.06
C SER A 80 -49.56 28.45 13.76
N LYS A 81 -49.78 27.81 12.60
CA LYS A 81 -49.13 28.19 11.31
C LYS A 81 -50.03 28.52 10.12
N ASP A 82 -51.33 28.70 10.33
CA ASP A 82 -52.25 29.15 9.26
C ASP A 82 -52.10 30.65 8.94
N LYS A 83 -51.06 31.01 8.17
CA LYS A 83 -50.99 32.27 7.39
C LYS A 83 -49.81 32.33 6.39
N LYS A 84 -49.81 31.44 5.38
CA LYS A 84 -49.20 31.68 4.03
C LYS A 84 -49.41 30.51 3.05
N ASN A 85 -50.67 30.19 2.72
CA ASN A 85 -50.94 29.48 1.46
C ASN A 85 -50.82 30.49 0.30
N GLY A 86 -50.02 30.18 -0.71
CA GLY A 86 -49.57 31.17 -1.70
C GLY A 86 -49.17 30.58 -3.05
N ALA A 87 -50.12 29.90 -3.70
CA ALA A 87 -50.09 29.36 -5.07
C ALA A 87 -48.99 28.33 -5.40
N ASP A 88 -49.41 27.16 -5.87
CA ASP A 88 -48.53 26.19 -6.52
C ASP A 88 -47.87 26.81 -7.75
N SER A 89 -46.53 26.86 -7.78
CA SER A 89 -45.78 27.24 -8.97
C SER A 89 -45.93 26.15 -10.03
N ARG A 90 -46.85 26.38 -10.97
CA ARG A 90 -47.22 25.46 -12.05
C ARG A 90 -45.98 24.92 -12.75
N GLU A 91 -45.89 23.59 -12.79
CA GLU A 91 -44.86 22.86 -13.52
C GLU A 91 -44.82 23.33 -14.98
N GLY A 92 -43.71 23.97 -15.36
CA GLY A 92 -43.54 24.57 -16.69
C GLY A 92 -43.93 26.04 -16.85
N SER A 93 -44.18 26.83 -15.79
CA SER A 93 -44.27 28.31 -15.91
C SER A 93 -42.91 28.99 -15.68
N CYS A 94 -42.56 30.00 -16.48
CA CYS A 94 -41.32 30.77 -16.31
C CYS A 94 -41.46 31.88 -15.25
N ASP A 95 -41.66 31.44 -14.01
CA ASP A 95 -41.89 32.28 -12.83
C ASP A 95 -40.60 32.50 -12.00
N ARG A 96 -39.45 31.96 -12.45
CA ARG A 96 -38.14 32.12 -11.79
C ARG A 96 -37.67 33.58 -11.87
N SER A 97 -37.37 34.17 -10.70
CA SER A 97 -36.98 35.58 -10.52
C SER A 97 -35.63 35.97 -11.16
N GLU A 98 -34.82 35.00 -11.59
CA GLU A 98 -33.50 35.20 -12.17
C GLU A 98 -33.51 35.35 -13.70
N CYS A 99 -34.67 35.21 -14.34
CA CYS A 99 -34.83 35.36 -15.79
C CYS A 99 -35.20 36.80 -16.18
N ALA A 100 -34.76 37.23 -17.36
CA ALA A 100 -35.02 38.58 -17.87
C ALA A 100 -36.53 38.86 -18.03
N LEU A 101 -36.92 40.13 -17.83
CA LEU A 101 -38.30 40.61 -17.98
C LEU A 101 -38.83 40.52 -19.42
N GLN A 102 -37.92 40.52 -20.40
CA GLN A 102 -38.21 40.34 -21.82
C GLN A 102 -37.82 38.92 -22.23
N LYS A 103 -38.81 38.14 -22.67
CA LYS A 103 -38.67 36.72 -23.00
C LYS A 103 -38.98 36.49 -24.48
N THR A 104 -38.14 35.70 -25.14
CA THR A 104 -38.21 35.40 -26.59
C THR A 104 -38.31 33.89 -26.78
N CYS A 105 -39.14 33.45 -27.73
CA CYS A 105 -39.34 32.02 -28.00
C CYS A 105 -38.18 31.42 -28.82
N SER A 106 -37.44 30.49 -28.24
CA SER A 106 -36.24 29.87 -28.84
C SER A 106 -36.50 28.94 -30.02
N LEU A 107 -37.76 28.63 -30.35
CA LEU A 107 -38.11 27.67 -31.41
C LEU A 107 -38.63 28.31 -32.71
N GLY A 108 -39.44 29.37 -32.64
CA GLY A 108 -39.97 30.08 -33.83
C GLY A 108 -40.88 29.29 -34.79
N LEU A 109 -41.04 27.96 -34.63
CA LEU A 109 -41.59 27.00 -35.61
C LEU A 109 -43.04 27.21 -36.11
N ILE A 110 -43.77 28.23 -35.64
CA ILE A 110 -45.16 28.48 -36.05
C ILE A 110 -45.41 29.98 -36.31
N PRO A 111 -46.20 30.36 -37.35
CA PRO A 111 -46.50 31.77 -37.64
C PRO A 111 -47.18 32.52 -36.49
N SER A 112 -47.94 31.81 -35.66
CA SER A 112 -48.63 32.30 -34.46
C SER A 112 -47.76 32.33 -33.20
N CYS A 113 -46.44 32.15 -33.33
CA CYS A 113 -45.52 32.20 -32.20
C CYS A 113 -45.48 33.61 -31.59
N LEU A 114 -45.66 33.71 -30.28
CA LEU A 114 -45.36 34.92 -29.50
C LEU A 114 -43.84 35.12 -29.50
N LYS A 115 -43.33 35.84 -30.52
CA LYS A 115 -41.89 35.93 -30.81
C LYS A 115 -41.11 36.46 -29.62
N THR A 116 -41.52 37.63 -29.11
CA THR A 116 -40.96 38.29 -27.93
C THR A 116 -42.07 38.98 -27.16
N LEU A 117 -42.03 38.89 -25.82
CA LEU A 117 -42.95 39.57 -24.91
C LEU A 117 -42.20 40.11 -23.70
N THR A 118 -42.59 41.29 -23.21
CA THR A 118 -42.24 41.80 -21.89
C THR A 118 -43.34 41.36 -20.92
N ASP A 119 -43.08 40.32 -20.13
CA ASP A 119 -44.08 39.70 -19.25
C ASP A 119 -43.53 39.48 -17.84
N ALA A 120 -43.91 40.38 -16.93
CA ALA A 120 -43.57 40.32 -15.51
C ALA A 120 -44.28 39.20 -14.74
N CYS A 121 -45.16 38.42 -15.39
CA CYS A 121 -46.04 37.43 -14.76
C CYS A 121 -45.78 35.97 -15.18
N GLY A 122 -44.80 35.72 -16.06
CA GLY A 122 -44.21 34.39 -16.35
C GLY A 122 -45.06 33.38 -17.16
N LYS A 123 -46.38 33.42 -16.97
CA LYS A 123 -47.40 32.44 -17.39
C LYS A 123 -47.46 32.09 -18.89
N ASN A 124 -46.84 32.87 -19.76
CA ASN A 124 -46.88 32.67 -21.20
C ASN A 124 -45.68 31.90 -21.79
N PHE A 125 -44.71 31.49 -20.96
CA PHE A 125 -43.51 30.75 -21.41
C PHE A 125 -43.19 29.55 -20.53
N TYR A 126 -42.87 28.43 -21.19
CA TYR A 126 -42.15 27.32 -20.60
C TYR A 126 -40.67 27.68 -20.46
N HIS A 127 -40.17 27.53 -19.24
CA HIS A 127 -38.75 27.71 -18.91
C HIS A 127 -37.95 26.47 -19.31
N LEU A 128 -36.83 26.65 -20.04
CA LEU A 128 -35.89 25.56 -20.34
C LEU A 128 -34.56 25.78 -19.61
N THR A 129 -33.96 26.96 -19.77
CA THR A 129 -32.70 27.40 -19.15
C THR A 129 -32.73 28.93 -18.96
N LYS A 130 -31.78 29.53 -18.23
CA LYS A 130 -31.63 31.00 -18.18
C LYS A 130 -31.14 31.50 -19.55
N GLY A 131 -32.10 31.85 -20.40
CA GLY A 131 -31.90 32.30 -21.78
C GLY A 131 -32.84 31.62 -22.76
N GLU A 132 -33.25 30.38 -22.50
CA GLU A 132 -34.06 29.58 -23.43
C GLU A 132 -35.48 29.37 -22.90
N HIS A 133 -36.45 29.78 -23.72
CA HIS A 133 -37.86 29.83 -23.35
C HIS A 133 -38.73 29.38 -24.53
N ARG A 134 -39.81 28.64 -24.25
CA ARG A 134 -40.78 28.21 -25.27
C ARG A 134 -42.13 28.87 -24.99
N ALA A 135 -42.59 29.73 -25.90
CA ALA A 135 -43.89 30.38 -25.78
C ALA A 135 -45.06 29.37 -25.73
N TYR A 136 -46.11 29.71 -25.00
CA TYR A 136 -47.31 28.90 -24.85
C TYR A 136 -48.19 29.01 -26.10
N SER A 137 -48.25 27.95 -26.91
CA SER A 137 -49.24 27.78 -27.98
C SER A 137 -50.22 26.65 -27.65
N ARG A 138 -51.49 26.80 -28.11
CA ARG A 138 -52.51 25.75 -27.97
C ARG A 138 -52.13 24.51 -28.80
N PRO A 139 -52.60 23.30 -28.43
CA PRO A 139 -51.94 22.05 -28.81
C PRO A 139 -52.24 21.59 -30.25
N THR A 140 -51.49 22.13 -31.21
CA THR A 140 -51.00 21.32 -32.33
C THR A 140 -49.61 20.80 -31.98
N PHE A 141 -49.41 19.49 -32.08
CA PHE A 141 -48.09 18.90 -31.91
C PHE A 141 -47.18 19.37 -33.05
N CYS A 142 -46.07 20.05 -32.73
CA CYS A 142 -44.97 20.27 -33.67
C CYS A 142 -44.27 18.92 -33.91
N ARG A 143 -44.81 18.11 -34.84
CA ARG A 143 -44.18 16.89 -35.32
C ARG A 143 -42.91 17.29 -36.06
N LEU A 144 -41.75 16.80 -35.60
CA LEU A 144 -40.49 17.02 -36.30
C LEU A 144 -40.39 16.04 -37.48
N GLU A 145 -40.82 16.51 -38.64
CA GLU A 145 -40.47 15.94 -39.94
C GLU A 145 -39.60 16.97 -40.67
N GLY A 146 -38.45 16.53 -41.20
CA GLY A 146 -37.48 17.38 -41.89
C GLY A 146 -36.10 17.42 -41.21
N ASP A 147 -35.07 17.06 -41.96
CA ASP A 147 -33.67 17.18 -41.54
C ASP A 147 -33.25 18.65 -41.45
N LEU A 148 -32.80 19.09 -40.27
CA LEU A 148 -32.16 20.39 -40.12
C LEU A 148 -30.68 20.29 -40.44
N VAL A 149 -30.36 20.62 -41.69
CA VAL A 149 -29.02 20.98 -42.16
C VAL A 149 -28.41 22.03 -41.23
N GLN A 150 -27.10 21.94 -40.97
CA GLN A 150 -26.38 22.96 -40.22
C GLN A 150 -26.36 24.28 -41.00
N ASP A 151 -26.88 25.35 -40.40
CA ASP A 151 -26.65 26.72 -40.82
C ASP A 151 -25.87 27.44 -39.72
N GLU A 152 -24.62 27.81 -40.01
CA GLU A 152 -23.73 28.50 -39.07
C GLU A 152 -23.97 30.03 -39.02
N SER A 153 -24.91 30.56 -39.82
CA SER A 153 -25.07 32.02 -40.03
C SER A 153 -25.90 32.76 -38.97
N LEU A 154 -26.43 32.08 -37.94
CA LEU A 154 -27.18 32.71 -36.84
C LEU A 154 -26.38 32.74 -35.53
N LEU A 155 -25.73 33.89 -35.28
CA LEU A 155 -25.11 34.27 -34.01
C LEU A 155 -25.98 35.30 -33.24
N PRO A 156 -27.06 34.90 -32.55
CA PRO A 156 -27.71 35.75 -31.56
C PRO A 156 -26.96 35.67 -30.21
N ASN A 157 -26.67 36.85 -29.65
CA ASN A 157 -26.35 37.07 -28.23
C ASN A 157 -25.10 36.36 -27.68
N ALA A 158 -23.93 36.95 -27.95
CA ALA A 158 -22.69 36.67 -27.20
C ALA A 158 -22.87 36.81 -25.67
N GLU A 159 -23.80 37.66 -25.23
CA GLU A 159 -24.22 37.80 -23.83
C GLU A 159 -24.80 36.50 -23.26
N LEU A 160 -25.76 35.86 -23.94
CA LEU A 160 -26.33 34.58 -23.48
C LEU A 160 -25.29 33.46 -23.49
N ALA A 161 -24.38 33.47 -24.46
CA ALA A 161 -23.23 32.55 -24.51
C ALA A 161 -22.14 32.87 -23.46
N THR A 162 -22.21 34.02 -22.79
CA THR A 162 -21.35 34.42 -21.66
C THR A 162 -22.03 34.08 -20.33
N ASP A 163 -23.33 34.32 -20.21
CA ASP A 163 -24.15 33.88 -19.07
C ASP A 163 -24.11 32.35 -18.90
N ALA A 164 -24.18 31.60 -20.00
CA ALA A 164 -24.07 30.14 -20.02
C ALA A 164 -22.69 29.60 -19.61
N ARG A 165 -21.66 30.46 -19.50
CA ARG A 165 -20.33 30.11 -18.97
C ARG A 165 -20.23 30.28 -17.46
N HIS A 166 -21.25 30.84 -16.80
CA HIS A 166 -21.22 30.94 -15.35
C HIS A 166 -21.45 29.55 -14.70
N PRO A 167 -20.62 29.07 -13.75
CA PRO A 167 -20.72 27.71 -13.23
C PRO A 167 -22.12 27.33 -12.72
N ASN A 168 -22.77 28.25 -11.99
CA ASN A 168 -24.10 28.04 -11.42
C ASN A 168 -25.25 28.09 -12.45
N TRP A 169 -24.97 28.43 -13.72
CA TRP A 169 -26.01 28.56 -14.75
C TRP A 169 -26.80 27.26 -14.96
N ILE A 170 -26.19 26.09 -14.77
CA ILE A 170 -26.86 24.79 -14.89
C ILE A 170 -28.04 24.61 -13.91
N LEU A 171 -28.02 25.30 -12.76
CA LEU A 171 -29.13 25.28 -11.79
C LEU A 171 -30.40 25.95 -12.35
N SER A 172 -30.25 26.73 -13.42
CA SER A 172 -31.38 27.28 -14.18
C SER A 172 -32.06 26.26 -15.09
N ALA A 173 -31.46 25.10 -15.38
CA ALA A 173 -32.07 24.11 -16.26
C ALA A 173 -33.35 23.53 -15.65
N ALA A 174 -34.33 23.22 -16.51
CA ALA A 174 -35.56 22.53 -16.13
C ALA A 174 -35.41 20.99 -16.13
N VAL A 175 -34.49 20.46 -16.93
CA VAL A 175 -34.20 19.02 -17.09
C VAL A 175 -32.69 18.85 -17.29
N ALA A 176 -32.12 17.71 -16.87
CA ALA A 176 -30.71 17.40 -17.10
C ALA A 176 -30.37 17.33 -18.61
N PRO A 177 -29.21 17.84 -19.05
CA PRO A 177 -28.85 17.87 -20.47
C PRO A 177 -28.32 16.51 -20.96
N LEU A 178 -29.17 15.77 -21.69
CA LEU A 178 -28.83 14.46 -22.24
C LEU A 178 -27.98 14.55 -23.52
N LEU A 179 -26.93 13.72 -23.61
CA LEU A 179 -26.02 13.62 -24.76
C LEU A 179 -26.62 12.78 -25.89
N HIS A 180 -26.41 13.19 -27.14
CA HIS A 180 -26.81 12.44 -28.33
C HIS A 180 -25.62 11.59 -28.83
N ASN A 181 -25.86 10.32 -29.20
CA ASN A 181 -24.86 9.43 -29.80
C ASN A 181 -23.53 9.31 -29.01
N SER A 182 -23.60 9.29 -27.68
CA SER A 182 -22.41 9.10 -26.83
C SER A 182 -21.73 7.75 -27.13
N PRO A 183 -20.40 7.71 -27.35
CA PRO A 183 -19.65 6.45 -27.50
C PRO A 183 -19.75 5.49 -26.31
N SER A 184 -20.18 5.95 -25.12
CA SER A 184 -20.43 5.08 -23.96
C SER A 184 -21.60 4.10 -24.17
N ILE A 185 -22.49 4.36 -25.14
CA ILE A 185 -23.70 3.56 -25.35
C ILE A 185 -23.42 2.08 -25.64
N TYR A 186 -22.31 1.77 -26.31
CA TYR A 186 -21.88 0.40 -26.63
C TYR A 186 -21.52 -0.45 -25.39
N TYR A 187 -21.38 0.17 -24.22
CA TYR A 187 -21.10 -0.52 -22.94
C TYR A 187 -22.24 -0.42 -21.93
N LEU A 188 -23.13 0.56 -22.07
CA LEU A 188 -24.15 0.89 -21.06
C LEU A 188 -25.56 0.38 -21.43
N ARG A 189 -25.90 0.31 -22.72
CA ARG A 189 -27.27 0.06 -23.22
C ARG A 189 -27.94 -1.22 -22.68
N ASP A 190 -27.15 -2.25 -22.40
CA ASP A 190 -27.64 -3.59 -22.03
C ASP A 190 -27.79 -3.75 -20.51
N HIS A 191 -27.39 -2.73 -19.72
CA HIS A 191 -27.36 -2.77 -18.25
C HIS A 191 -27.98 -1.54 -17.56
N TYR A 192 -28.10 -0.39 -18.25
CA TYR A 192 -28.55 0.89 -17.68
C TYR A 192 -29.64 1.55 -18.54
N TYR A 193 -30.55 2.28 -17.90
CA TYR A 193 -31.44 3.22 -18.60
C TYR A 193 -30.61 4.41 -19.09
N LEU A 194 -30.70 4.71 -20.39
CA LEU A 194 -29.80 5.67 -21.05
C LEU A 194 -29.91 7.09 -20.45
N ASP A 195 -31.11 7.51 -20.09
CA ASP A 195 -31.39 8.80 -19.47
C ASP A 195 -30.88 8.90 -18.03
N GLU A 196 -30.87 7.81 -17.27
CA GLU A 196 -30.22 7.76 -15.93
C GLU A 196 -28.69 7.90 -16.01
N VAL A 197 -28.08 7.53 -17.15
CA VAL A 197 -26.64 7.73 -17.44
C VAL A 197 -26.35 8.90 -18.38
N GLY A 198 -27.28 9.87 -18.49
CA GLY A 198 -27.06 11.14 -19.18
C GLY A 198 -27.04 11.07 -20.72
N VAL A 199 -27.55 10.00 -21.33
CA VAL A 199 -27.65 9.78 -22.78
C VAL A 199 -29.10 9.84 -23.24
N SER A 200 -29.38 10.48 -24.37
CA SER A 200 -30.74 10.69 -24.88
C SER A 200 -31.30 9.40 -25.50
N PRO A 201 -32.35 8.76 -24.93
CA PRO A 201 -32.93 7.53 -25.50
C PRO A 201 -33.56 7.78 -26.88
N ALA A 202 -34.04 9.00 -27.13
CA ALA A 202 -34.77 9.38 -28.34
C ALA A 202 -33.88 9.63 -29.58
N VAL A 203 -32.55 9.57 -29.44
CA VAL A 203 -31.58 9.83 -30.53
C VAL A 203 -30.55 8.71 -30.65
N ALA A 204 -30.73 7.61 -29.92
CA ALA A 204 -29.79 6.49 -29.82
C ALA A 204 -29.80 5.57 -31.06
N ASN A 205 -29.26 6.04 -32.18
CA ASN A 205 -29.10 5.23 -33.40
C ASN A 205 -27.78 4.43 -33.38
N TYR A 206 -27.86 3.12 -33.17
CA TYR A 206 -26.72 2.20 -33.26
C TYR A 206 -27.15 0.86 -33.91
N PRO A 207 -26.31 0.25 -34.77
CA PRO A 207 -26.52 -1.12 -35.21
C PRO A 207 -26.36 -2.10 -34.03
N THR A 208 -27.14 -3.18 -34.02
CA THR A 208 -27.04 -4.25 -33.01
C THR A 208 -25.68 -4.94 -33.02
N ASP A 209 -25.09 -5.11 -34.20
CA ASP A 209 -24.05 -6.10 -34.49
C ASP A 209 -22.61 -5.58 -34.33
N ILE A 210 -22.43 -4.30 -33.99
CA ILE A 210 -21.09 -3.71 -33.79
C ILE A 210 -20.60 -4.04 -32.38
N THR A 211 -19.80 -5.10 -32.27
CA THR A 211 -18.91 -5.31 -31.12
C THR A 211 -17.70 -4.38 -31.22
N VAL A 212 -17.47 -3.56 -30.19
CA VAL A 212 -16.27 -2.69 -30.12
C VAL A 212 -15.05 -3.56 -29.82
N PRO A 213 -13.92 -3.50 -30.57
CA PRO A 213 -12.80 -4.41 -30.38
C PRO A 213 -12.24 -4.48 -28.94
N SER A 214 -12.30 -3.37 -28.21
CA SER A 214 -11.89 -3.27 -26.81
C SER A 214 -12.79 -4.02 -25.83
N SER A 215 -14.01 -4.45 -26.17
CA SER A 215 -14.85 -5.24 -25.26
C SER A 215 -14.25 -6.61 -24.90
N SER A 216 -13.25 -7.06 -25.67
CA SER A 216 -12.46 -8.28 -25.39
C SER A 216 -11.43 -8.13 -24.25
N PHE A 217 -11.17 -6.90 -23.78
CA PHE A 217 -10.25 -6.63 -22.65
C PHE A 217 -10.64 -5.42 -21.76
N MET A 218 -11.71 -4.69 -22.08
CA MET A 218 -12.21 -3.54 -21.32
C MET A 218 -13.72 -3.63 -21.07
N ALA A 219 -14.09 -3.58 -19.80
CA ALA A 219 -15.44 -3.35 -19.28
C ALA A 219 -15.34 -2.16 -18.29
N PRO A 220 -15.24 -0.91 -18.78
CA PRO A 220 -14.86 0.24 -17.94
C PRO A 220 -15.97 0.70 -16.98
N PHE A 221 -17.22 0.29 -17.21
CA PHE A 221 -18.36 0.59 -16.36
C PHE A 221 -18.72 -0.60 -15.48
N HIS A 222 -19.10 -0.35 -14.24
CA HIS A 222 -19.55 -1.40 -13.33
C HIS A 222 -20.88 -2.02 -13.80
N ILE A 223 -20.98 -3.35 -13.74
CA ILE A 223 -22.22 -4.09 -13.99
C ILE A 223 -22.75 -4.57 -12.62
N PRO A 224 -23.98 -4.23 -12.19
CA PRO A 224 -24.48 -4.46 -10.80
C PRO A 224 -24.60 -5.90 -10.27
N GLU A 225 -24.07 -6.88 -11.01
CA GLU A 225 -24.01 -8.30 -10.67
C GLU A 225 -22.58 -8.89 -10.77
N GLU A 226 -21.60 -8.14 -11.31
CA GLU A 226 -20.21 -8.59 -11.52
C GLU A 226 -19.18 -7.60 -10.94
N PRO A 227 -18.50 -7.94 -9.83
CA PRO A 227 -17.44 -7.11 -9.25
C PRO A 227 -16.12 -7.30 -10.02
N MET A 228 -15.86 -6.41 -10.98
CA MET A 228 -14.61 -6.33 -11.74
C MET A 228 -13.70 -5.20 -11.23
N ALA A 229 -12.39 -5.36 -11.39
CA ALA A 229 -11.40 -4.33 -11.06
C ALA A 229 -11.42 -3.17 -12.08
N PHE A 230 -11.02 -1.97 -11.64
CA PHE A 230 -10.95 -0.75 -12.46
C PHE A 230 -12.25 -0.38 -13.21
N CYS A 231 -13.41 -0.73 -12.67
CA CYS A 231 -14.72 -0.27 -13.15
C CYS A 231 -15.16 1.01 -12.43
N VAL A 232 -15.72 1.96 -13.17
CA VAL A 232 -16.38 3.17 -12.64
C VAL A 232 -17.90 2.98 -12.66
N ARG A 233 -18.62 3.50 -11.66
CA ARG A 233 -20.09 3.56 -11.72
C ARG A 233 -20.52 4.72 -12.63
N PRO A 234 -21.29 4.49 -13.71
CA PRO A 234 -21.77 5.58 -14.57
C PRO A 234 -22.78 6.50 -13.86
N ASP A 235 -23.36 6.03 -12.75
CA ASP A 235 -24.38 6.68 -11.93
C ASP A 235 -23.84 7.36 -10.64
N VAL A 236 -22.53 7.23 -10.33
CA VAL A 236 -21.93 7.78 -9.08
C VAL A 236 -20.52 8.34 -9.33
N MET A 237 -20.21 9.50 -8.73
CA MET A 237 -18.88 10.13 -8.82
C MET A 237 -17.87 9.53 -7.83
N GLU A 238 -16.61 9.35 -8.27
CA GLU A 238 -15.49 8.76 -7.50
C GLU A 238 -14.22 9.66 -7.58
N TYR A 239 -13.18 9.36 -6.78
CA TYR A 239 -11.98 10.22 -6.53
C TYR A 239 -10.60 9.58 -6.97
N ASP A 240 -9.64 10.44 -7.36
CA ASP A 240 -8.13 10.33 -7.35
C ASP A 240 -7.25 9.74 -8.55
N GLU A 241 -5.91 10.01 -8.57
CA GLU A 241 -4.88 10.30 -9.67
C GLU A 241 -4.37 9.20 -10.70
N MET A 242 -3.77 9.30 -11.96
CA MET A 242 -3.32 10.27 -13.06
C MET A 242 -3.04 9.68 -14.55
N GLU A 243 -3.53 10.21 -15.75
CA GLU A 243 -3.01 10.08 -17.21
C GLU A 243 -3.94 10.45 -18.47
N TYR A 244 -3.42 10.59 -19.74
CA TYR A 244 -3.71 11.73 -20.71
C TYR A 244 -4.47 11.59 -22.10
N LEU A 245 -5.61 12.29 -22.31
CA LEU A 245 -6.49 12.28 -23.52
C LEU A 245 -6.25 13.50 -24.47
N SER A 246 -7.14 13.85 -25.41
CA SER A 246 -7.13 15.19 -26.04
C SER A 246 -8.49 15.92 -26.02
N PHE A 247 -8.48 17.17 -25.52
CA PHE A 247 -9.69 17.94 -25.21
C PHE A 247 -10.55 18.21 -26.45
N ASP A 248 -9.92 18.60 -27.57
CA ASP A 248 -10.64 18.87 -28.81
C ASP A 248 -11.29 17.62 -29.41
N ARG A 249 -10.70 16.43 -29.19
CA ARG A 249 -11.34 15.16 -29.56
C ARG A 249 -12.59 14.91 -28.71
N CYS A 250 -12.54 15.16 -27.40
CA CYS A 250 -13.72 15.06 -26.52
C CYS A 250 -14.81 16.07 -26.90
N LYS A 251 -14.44 17.33 -27.12
CA LYS A 251 -15.32 18.46 -27.46
C LYS A 251 -16.18 18.19 -28.71
N ASN A 252 -15.61 17.49 -29.70
CA ASN A 252 -16.32 17.09 -30.92
C ASN A 252 -17.40 16.00 -30.68
N HIS A 253 -17.36 15.29 -29.55
CA HIS A 253 -18.36 14.28 -29.17
C HIS A 253 -19.42 14.81 -28.18
N VAL A 254 -19.30 16.05 -27.68
CA VAL A 254 -20.34 16.71 -26.88
C VAL A 254 -21.41 17.25 -27.82
N ILE A 255 -22.39 16.38 -28.12
CA ILE A 255 -23.55 16.70 -28.95
C ILE A 255 -24.78 16.78 -28.04
N SER A 256 -25.29 18.00 -27.85
CA SER A 256 -26.51 18.31 -27.11
C SER A 256 -27.18 19.54 -27.74
N ARG A 257 -28.48 19.74 -27.45
CA ARG A 257 -29.26 20.89 -27.97
C ARG A 257 -29.27 22.03 -26.94
N GLY A 258 -29.23 23.26 -27.45
CA GLY A 258 -29.37 24.48 -26.64
C GLY A 258 -28.09 24.97 -25.94
N LEU A 259 -28.23 26.03 -25.13
CA LEU A 259 -27.13 26.69 -24.42
C LEU A 259 -26.39 25.77 -23.45
N CYS A 260 -27.03 24.68 -22.99
CA CYS A 260 -26.40 23.63 -22.19
C CYS A 260 -25.10 23.11 -22.80
N ARG A 261 -24.98 23.09 -24.15
CA ARG A 261 -23.74 22.67 -24.83
C ARG A 261 -22.55 23.58 -24.52
N VAL A 262 -22.78 24.89 -24.33
CA VAL A 262 -21.72 25.86 -23.98
C VAL A 262 -21.17 25.56 -22.59
N TRP A 263 -22.06 25.39 -21.61
CA TRP A 263 -21.71 25.00 -20.24
C TRP A 263 -21.01 23.63 -20.21
N GLN A 264 -21.56 22.63 -20.91
CA GLN A 264 -20.98 21.29 -21.00
C GLN A 264 -19.57 21.28 -21.61
N ILE A 265 -19.26 22.10 -22.62
CA ILE A 265 -17.90 22.18 -23.20
C ILE A 265 -16.91 22.84 -22.23
N GLN A 266 -17.36 23.79 -21.40
CA GLN A 266 -16.53 24.41 -20.38
C GLN A 266 -16.23 23.45 -19.21
N GLU A 267 -17.27 22.80 -18.67
CA GLU A 267 -17.08 21.82 -17.60
C GLU A 267 -16.37 20.56 -18.11
N LEU A 268 -16.55 20.19 -19.39
CA LEU A 268 -15.73 19.15 -20.04
C LEU A 268 -14.24 19.45 -19.90
N LYS A 269 -13.77 20.72 -19.97
CA LYS A 269 -12.33 21.00 -19.79
C LYS A 269 -11.87 20.64 -18.38
N LYS A 270 -12.67 20.94 -17.36
CA LYS A 270 -12.38 20.58 -15.96
C LYS A 270 -12.49 19.06 -15.73
N ILE A 271 -13.49 18.40 -16.30
CA ILE A 271 -13.68 16.95 -16.22
C ILE A 271 -12.56 16.22 -16.97
N TYR A 272 -12.12 16.74 -18.11
CA TYR A 272 -10.97 16.27 -18.87
C TYR A 272 -9.66 16.48 -18.09
N ASP A 273 -9.43 17.67 -17.52
CA ASP A 273 -8.24 17.94 -16.71
C ASP A 273 -8.24 17.09 -15.43
N TYR A 274 -9.40 16.91 -14.79
CA TYR A 274 -9.62 15.95 -13.71
C TYR A 274 -9.25 14.54 -14.20
N LEU A 275 -9.98 13.95 -15.15
CA LEU A 275 -9.72 12.60 -15.66
C LEU A 275 -8.26 12.39 -16.13
N ASN A 276 -7.62 13.41 -16.70
CA ASN A 276 -6.22 13.36 -17.09
C ASN A 276 -5.23 13.47 -15.94
N VAL A 277 -5.60 14.17 -14.88
CA VAL A 277 -4.91 14.10 -13.60
C VAL A 277 -5.44 12.91 -12.77
N LYS A 278 -6.31 12.01 -13.30
CA LYS A 278 -6.98 10.89 -12.55
C LYS A 278 -6.87 9.43 -13.07
N SER A 279 -5.96 9.05 -13.99
CA SER A 279 -5.59 7.65 -14.42
C SER A 279 -6.68 6.79 -15.05
N ILE A 280 -7.95 7.17 -14.89
CA ILE A 280 -9.14 6.50 -15.42
C ILE A 280 -9.12 6.42 -16.95
N VAL A 281 -8.32 7.28 -17.60
CA VAL A 281 -8.16 7.35 -19.05
C VAL A 281 -6.67 7.34 -19.42
N ASN A 282 -6.35 6.76 -20.59
CA ASN A 282 -5.08 6.88 -21.34
C ASN A 282 -3.75 6.59 -20.61
N ILE A 283 -3.80 5.96 -19.44
CA ILE A 283 -2.70 5.18 -18.87
C ILE A 283 -1.89 4.42 -19.93
N GLY A 284 -0.55 4.48 -19.88
CA GLY A 284 0.33 3.50 -20.53
C GLY A 284 1.55 4.06 -21.27
N LEU A 285 1.89 3.46 -22.43
CA LEU A 285 3.12 3.75 -23.16
C LEU A 285 3.01 4.99 -24.06
N ILE A 286 2.73 6.16 -23.47
CA ILE A 286 2.62 7.44 -24.18
C ILE A 286 3.98 7.95 -24.69
N SER A 287 5.08 7.62 -23.99
CA SER A 287 6.43 7.68 -24.54
C SER A 287 7.29 6.59 -23.89
N VAL A 288 8.29 6.07 -24.60
CA VAL A 288 9.18 5.01 -24.07
C VAL A 288 10.28 5.66 -23.24
N PRO A 289 10.36 5.43 -21.91
CA PRO A 289 11.46 5.91 -21.10
C PRO A 289 12.76 5.17 -21.44
N THR A 290 13.90 5.77 -21.12
CA THR A 290 15.19 5.04 -21.12
C THR A 290 15.13 3.82 -20.20
N PRO A 291 15.88 2.74 -20.49
CA PRO A 291 15.79 1.50 -19.72
C PRO A 291 16.08 1.71 -18.22
N VAL A 292 15.05 1.49 -17.39
CA VAL A 292 15.15 1.47 -15.93
C VAL A 292 15.35 0.02 -15.50
N GLU A 293 16.27 -0.26 -14.58
CA GLU A 293 16.38 -1.58 -13.98
C GLU A 293 15.14 -1.86 -13.10
N THR A 294 14.41 -2.93 -13.41
CA THR A 294 13.23 -3.35 -12.65
C THR A 294 13.34 -4.81 -12.22
N ARG A 295 12.36 -5.27 -11.41
CA ARG A 295 12.24 -6.69 -11.03
C ARG A 295 11.75 -7.58 -12.18
N SER A 296 11.36 -7.00 -13.31
CA SER A 296 11.07 -7.71 -14.56
C SER A 296 12.31 -7.70 -15.43
N LYS A 297 13.02 -8.82 -15.46
CA LYS A 297 14.25 -9.03 -16.25
C LYS A 297 14.09 -10.26 -17.10
N ASP A 298 13.99 -10.09 -18.41
CA ASP A 298 13.87 -11.19 -19.36
C ASP A 298 15.27 -11.65 -19.81
N ASP A 299 15.46 -12.97 -19.88
CA ASP A 299 16.58 -13.56 -20.60
C ASP A 299 16.14 -13.86 -22.04
N LEU A 300 16.92 -13.35 -23.00
CA LEU A 300 16.67 -13.47 -24.44
C LEU A 300 17.60 -14.48 -25.14
N LYS A 301 18.57 -15.08 -24.41
CA LYS A 301 19.63 -15.94 -24.97
C LYS A 301 19.11 -17.19 -25.69
N LEU A 302 17.89 -17.63 -25.38
CA LEU A 302 17.28 -18.84 -25.94
C LEU A 302 16.49 -18.59 -27.24
N GLY A 303 16.49 -17.36 -27.77
CA GLY A 303 15.68 -16.98 -28.94
C GLY A 303 14.17 -16.83 -28.65
N ILE A 304 13.75 -17.14 -27.42
CA ILE A 304 12.45 -16.83 -26.83
C ILE A 304 12.68 -16.03 -25.55
N PRO A 305 11.83 -15.05 -25.21
CA PRO A 305 11.93 -14.32 -23.95
C PRO A 305 11.47 -15.20 -22.79
N VAL A 306 12.36 -15.38 -21.79
CA VAL A 306 12.06 -16.11 -20.55
C VAL A 306 12.22 -15.13 -19.39
N GLY A 307 11.14 -14.87 -18.66
CA GLY A 307 11.15 -13.92 -17.55
C GLY A 307 11.85 -14.52 -16.33
N CYS A 308 12.94 -13.89 -15.88
CA CYS A 308 13.56 -14.15 -14.57
C CYS A 308 12.81 -13.44 -13.42
N GLY A 309 11.56 -13.03 -13.66
CA GLY A 309 10.72 -12.22 -12.79
C GLY A 309 9.24 -12.34 -13.19
N ALA A 310 8.51 -11.23 -13.29
CA ALA A 310 7.10 -11.26 -13.66
C ALA A 310 6.88 -11.48 -15.17
N GLN A 311 6.31 -12.63 -15.55
CA GLN A 311 5.95 -12.96 -16.95
C GLN A 311 4.46 -13.32 -17.16
N LEU A 312 3.66 -13.43 -16.09
CA LEU A 312 2.24 -13.80 -16.16
C LEU A 312 1.33 -12.63 -15.78
N ILE A 313 0.25 -12.44 -16.55
CA ILE A 313 -0.79 -11.42 -16.31
C ILE A 313 -1.99 -12.07 -15.62
N THR A 314 -2.21 -11.76 -14.35
CA THR A 314 -3.34 -12.27 -13.57
C THR A 314 -4.61 -11.44 -13.82
N GLY A 315 -5.53 -11.99 -14.61
CA GLY A 315 -6.78 -11.32 -15.01
C GLY A 315 -6.58 -10.35 -16.17
N MET A 316 -7.37 -10.50 -17.24
CA MET A 316 -7.21 -9.72 -18.47
C MET A 316 -8.07 -8.46 -18.52
N MET A 317 -9.32 -8.52 -18.03
CA MET A 317 -10.27 -7.42 -18.11
C MET A 317 -9.81 -6.21 -17.29
N ASN A 318 -9.83 -5.04 -17.93
CA ASN A 318 -9.39 -3.74 -17.40
C ASN A 318 -7.93 -3.72 -16.89
N ASN A 319 -7.10 -4.71 -17.22
CA ASN A 319 -5.74 -4.78 -16.70
C ASN A 319 -4.81 -3.78 -17.46
N PRO A 320 -4.14 -2.84 -16.78
CA PRO A 320 -3.25 -1.87 -17.43
C PRO A 320 -2.15 -2.51 -18.29
N ILE A 321 -1.66 -3.70 -17.93
CA ILE A 321 -0.65 -4.41 -18.72
C ILE A 321 -1.23 -4.87 -20.05
N VAL A 322 -2.48 -5.34 -20.06
CA VAL A 322 -3.18 -5.73 -21.32
C VAL A 322 -3.46 -4.50 -22.18
N VAL A 323 -3.82 -3.36 -21.58
CA VAL A 323 -3.94 -2.07 -22.29
C VAL A 323 -2.61 -1.67 -22.94
N MET A 324 -1.48 -1.76 -22.21
CA MET A 324 -0.15 -1.50 -22.77
C MET A 324 0.25 -2.50 -23.86
N CYS A 325 -0.12 -3.78 -23.73
CA CYS A 325 0.10 -4.77 -24.81
C CYS A 325 -0.64 -4.38 -26.10
N HIS A 326 -1.90 -3.95 -26.02
CA HIS A 326 -2.64 -3.46 -27.18
C HIS A 326 -2.07 -2.14 -27.75
N GLN A 327 -1.64 -1.21 -26.89
CA GLN A 327 -0.97 0.03 -27.32
C GLN A 327 0.33 -0.23 -28.09
N ALA A 328 1.16 -1.15 -27.59
CA ALA A 328 2.46 -1.51 -28.19
C ALA A 328 2.36 -2.60 -29.27
N ASN A 329 1.15 -3.10 -29.59
CA ASN A 329 0.91 -4.22 -30.50
C ASN A 329 1.73 -5.49 -30.11
N ILE A 330 1.86 -5.74 -28.79
CA ILE A 330 2.49 -6.94 -28.22
C ILE A 330 1.43 -8.02 -28.05
N ALA A 331 1.62 -9.15 -28.73
CA ALA A 331 0.75 -10.31 -28.57
C ALA A 331 0.98 -10.99 -27.22
N TYR A 332 -0.12 -11.36 -26.55
CA TYR A 332 -0.12 -12.21 -25.35
C TYR A 332 -0.98 -13.46 -25.60
N ARG A 333 -0.73 -14.53 -24.85
CA ARG A 333 -1.47 -15.79 -24.95
C ARG A 333 -2.22 -16.07 -23.64
N PRO A 334 -3.55 -16.34 -23.66
CA PRO A 334 -4.23 -16.85 -22.49
C PRO A 334 -3.71 -18.25 -22.13
N LEU A 335 -3.51 -18.52 -20.85
CA LEU A 335 -3.21 -19.87 -20.38
C LEU A 335 -4.46 -20.75 -20.54
N HIS A 336 -4.25 -21.99 -20.98
CA HIS A 336 -5.28 -23.01 -20.98
C HIS A 336 -5.63 -23.41 -19.54
N ARG A 337 -6.88 -23.84 -19.31
CA ARG A 337 -7.35 -24.23 -17.96
C ARG A 337 -6.83 -25.60 -17.49
N GLU A 338 -6.24 -26.38 -18.40
CA GLU A 338 -5.72 -27.71 -18.10
C GLU A 338 -4.29 -27.63 -17.57
N CYS A 339 -4.09 -28.06 -16.33
CA CYS A 339 -2.77 -28.23 -15.72
C CYS A 339 -2.69 -29.64 -15.14
N ALA A 340 -2.27 -30.60 -15.96
CA ALA A 340 -2.28 -32.01 -15.59
C ALA A 340 -1.26 -32.31 -14.47
N MET A 341 -1.75 -32.71 -13.28
CA MET A 341 -0.86 -33.20 -12.22
C MET A 341 -0.15 -34.47 -12.66
N MET A 342 1.19 -34.50 -12.53
CA MET A 342 2.03 -35.64 -12.86
C MET A 342 2.71 -36.21 -11.61
N ASP A 343 2.70 -37.53 -11.47
CA ASP A 343 3.45 -38.25 -10.46
C ASP A 343 4.95 -38.23 -10.80
N SER A 344 5.76 -37.69 -9.90
CA SER A 344 7.19 -37.42 -10.13
C SER A 344 8.09 -38.66 -10.12
N VAL A 345 7.59 -39.82 -9.73
CA VAL A 345 8.34 -41.09 -9.65
C VAL A 345 8.06 -41.97 -10.87
N THR A 346 6.83 -41.96 -11.37
CA THR A 346 6.36 -42.79 -12.48
C THR A 346 6.20 -42.03 -13.80
N GLY A 347 6.23 -40.69 -13.77
CA GLY A 347 6.04 -39.83 -14.94
C GLY A 347 4.61 -39.86 -15.50
N LYS A 348 3.64 -40.40 -14.76
CA LYS A 348 2.25 -40.56 -15.22
C LYS A 348 1.39 -39.38 -14.79
N VAL A 349 0.51 -38.96 -15.68
CA VAL A 349 -0.61 -38.06 -15.34
C VAL A 349 -1.55 -38.76 -14.35
N LEU A 350 -1.97 -38.03 -13.32
CA LEU A 350 -2.92 -38.49 -12.30
C LEU A 350 -4.33 -38.65 -12.90
N ASP A 351 -5.14 -39.57 -12.38
CA ASP A 351 -6.56 -39.65 -12.75
C ASP A 351 -7.26 -38.33 -12.36
N HIS A 352 -7.86 -37.65 -13.33
CA HIS A 352 -8.61 -36.40 -13.15
C HIS A 352 -9.69 -36.52 -12.05
N LYS A 353 -10.25 -37.71 -11.81
CA LYS A 353 -11.19 -37.94 -10.70
C LYS A 353 -10.54 -37.76 -9.34
N VAL A 354 -9.29 -38.21 -9.17
CA VAL A 354 -8.53 -38.05 -7.92
C VAL A 354 -8.11 -36.60 -7.72
N ASP A 355 -7.66 -35.95 -8.80
CA ASP A 355 -7.33 -34.53 -8.85
C ASP A 355 -8.52 -33.65 -8.42
N ARG A 356 -9.69 -33.84 -9.05
CA ARG A 356 -10.92 -33.12 -8.71
C ARG A 356 -11.39 -33.38 -7.27
N ILE A 357 -11.22 -34.59 -6.74
CA ILE A 357 -11.55 -34.88 -5.33
C ILE A 357 -10.59 -34.15 -4.38
N ALA A 358 -9.32 -33.98 -4.74
CA ALA A 358 -8.37 -33.19 -3.96
C ALA A 358 -8.70 -31.68 -4.01
N GLU A 359 -9.05 -31.16 -5.18
CA GLU A 359 -9.51 -29.77 -5.38
C GLU A 359 -10.77 -29.46 -4.55
N GLU A 360 -11.81 -30.30 -4.62
CA GLU A 360 -13.05 -30.14 -3.84
C GLU A 360 -12.78 -30.16 -2.33
N HIS A 361 -11.91 -31.07 -1.85
CA HIS A 361 -11.49 -31.09 -0.45
C HIS A 361 -10.70 -29.84 -0.04
N TRP A 362 -9.83 -29.33 -0.92
CA TRP A 362 -9.06 -28.11 -0.67
C TRP A 362 -9.99 -26.88 -0.56
N ASN A 363 -10.91 -26.73 -1.51
CA ASN A 363 -11.92 -25.67 -1.52
C ASN A 363 -12.83 -25.73 -0.28
N CYS A 364 -13.29 -26.92 0.13
CA CYS A 364 -14.03 -27.10 1.37
C CYS A 364 -13.29 -26.58 2.61
N ILE A 365 -11.97 -26.78 2.69
CA ILE A 365 -11.17 -26.27 3.81
C ILE A 365 -11.06 -24.74 3.75
N HIS A 366 -10.90 -24.16 2.55
CA HIS A 366 -10.90 -22.71 2.35
C HIS A 366 -12.24 -22.05 2.71
N ASP A 367 -13.39 -22.70 2.44
CA ASP A 367 -14.70 -22.23 2.89
C ASP A 367 -14.83 -22.23 4.41
N ILE A 368 -14.36 -23.30 5.09
CA ILE A 368 -14.36 -23.37 6.56
C ILE A 368 -13.42 -22.31 7.15
N LEU A 369 -12.28 -22.04 6.53
CA LEU A 369 -11.37 -20.95 6.90
C LEU A 369 -12.03 -19.56 6.75
N GLY A 370 -12.74 -19.31 5.64
CA GLY A 370 -13.48 -18.08 5.40
C GLY A 370 -14.63 -17.87 6.41
N HIS A 371 -15.36 -18.94 6.72
CA HIS A 371 -16.41 -18.94 7.76
C HIS A 371 -15.84 -18.70 9.15
N TRP A 372 -14.69 -19.32 9.49
CA TRP A 372 -14.01 -19.10 10.76
C TRP A 372 -13.51 -17.65 10.90
N ARG A 373 -12.84 -17.11 9.87
CA ARG A 373 -12.34 -15.73 9.82
C ARG A 373 -13.44 -14.70 9.98
N SER A 374 -14.61 -14.92 9.37
CA SER A 374 -15.74 -13.98 9.44
C SER A 374 -16.50 -13.99 10.78
N ARG A 375 -16.32 -15.02 11.62
CA ARG A 375 -17.03 -15.14 12.92
C ARG A 375 -16.14 -15.03 14.15
N THR A 376 -14.83 -15.21 14.02
CA THR A 376 -13.91 -15.27 15.17
C THR A 376 -13.22 -13.94 15.41
N LYS A 377 -13.42 -13.35 16.59
CA LYS A 377 -12.65 -12.16 17.02
C LYS A 377 -11.42 -12.62 17.80
N GLY A 378 -10.23 -12.34 17.29
CA GLY A 378 -8.95 -12.68 17.89
C GLY A 378 -7.78 -12.22 17.01
N PRO A 379 -6.53 -12.44 17.45
CA PRO A 379 -5.36 -12.17 16.61
C PRO A 379 -5.32 -13.13 15.42
N ASP A 380 -4.77 -12.65 14.30
CA ASP A 380 -4.59 -13.45 13.09
C ASP A 380 -3.60 -14.62 13.34
N ARG A 381 -3.69 -15.67 12.53
CA ARG A 381 -2.93 -16.91 12.70
C ARG A 381 -2.39 -17.40 11.36
N CYS A 382 -1.18 -17.95 11.38
CA CYS A 382 -0.61 -18.56 10.19
C CYS A 382 -1.53 -19.66 9.64
N LEU A 383 -1.80 -19.62 8.33
CA LEU A 383 -2.77 -20.50 7.66
C LEU A 383 -2.45 -21.99 7.91
N MET A 384 -1.17 -22.35 7.80
CA MET A 384 -0.65 -23.70 8.10
C MET A 384 -0.91 -24.14 9.55
N GLY A 385 -0.81 -23.24 10.52
CA GLY A 385 -1.16 -23.52 11.91
C GLY A 385 -2.65 -23.86 12.07
N PHE A 386 -3.53 -23.26 11.26
CA PHE A 386 -4.95 -23.57 11.29
C PHE A 386 -5.27 -24.93 10.65
N PHE A 387 -4.63 -25.31 9.54
CA PHE A 387 -4.75 -26.66 8.98
C PHE A 387 -4.37 -27.75 10.00
N VAL A 388 -3.32 -27.53 10.79
CA VAL A 388 -2.92 -28.44 11.89
C VAL A 388 -4.01 -28.51 12.98
N VAL A 389 -4.60 -27.37 13.36
CA VAL A 389 -5.70 -27.35 14.35
C VAL A 389 -6.96 -28.05 13.83
N MET A 390 -7.34 -27.87 12.56
CA MET A 390 -8.46 -28.62 11.95
C MET A 390 -8.21 -30.13 12.03
N ARG A 391 -7.02 -30.58 11.64
CA ARG A 391 -6.63 -32.01 11.70
C ARG A 391 -6.73 -32.60 13.12
N SER A 392 -6.56 -31.77 14.15
CA SER A 392 -6.68 -32.15 15.56
C SER A 392 -8.09 -32.02 16.16
N THR A 393 -9.05 -31.40 15.46
CA THR A 393 -10.38 -31.07 16.03
C THR A 393 -11.57 -31.53 15.20
N MET A 394 -11.41 -31.79 13.89
CA MET A 394 -12.47 -32.33 13.04
C MET A 394 -12.71 -33.83 13.29
N VAL A 395 -13.56 -34.13 14.27
CA VAL A 395 -14.33 -35.38 14.23
C VAL A 395 -15.35 -35.26 13.10
N MET A 396 -15.06 -35.89 11.96
CA MET A 396 -16.02 -36.05 10.87
C MET A 396 -17.35 -36.59 11.43
N PRO A 397 -18.51 -35.98 11.13
CA PRO A 397 -19.78 -36.44 11.67
C PRO A 397 -20.02 -37.91 11.30
N ARG A 398 -20.08 -38.80 12.29
CA ARG A 398 -20.58 -40.16 12.08
C ARG A 398 -22.02 -40.03 11.55
N ARG A 399 -22.21 -40.41 10.28
CA ARG A 399 -23.50 -40.44 9.60
C ARG A 399 -24.53 -41.09 10.52
N SER A 400 -25.56 -40.35 10.89
CA SER A 400 -26.56 -40.82 11.85
C SER A 400 -27.24 -42.09 11.34
N GLU A 401 -27.30 -43.12 12.20
CA GLU A 401 -28.00 -44.35 11.85
C GLU A 401 -29.48 -44.04 11.55
N PRO A 402 -30.01 -44.48 10.39
CA PRO A 402 -31.42 -44.29 10.08
C PRO A 402 -32.30 -45.00 11.11
N ARG A 403 -33.05 -44.24 11.91
CA ARG A 403 -34.02 -44.77 12.86
C ARG A 403 -34.99 -45.72 12.14
N LYS A 404 -34.96 -47.00 12.51
CA LYS A 404 -35.84 -48.04 11.95
C LYS A 404 -37.32 -47.68 12.12
N LYS A 405 -37.96 -47.13 11.08
CA LYS A 405 -39.42 -47.22 10.90
C LYS A 405 -39.76 -48.62 10.37
N LYS A 406 -40.83 -49.21 10.89
CA LYS A 406 -41.29 -50.56 10.52
C LYS A 406 -42.20 -50.54 9.28
N ASN A 407 -41.95 -51.51 8.41
CA ASN A 407 -42.89 -52.23 7.54
C ASN A 407 -43.58 -51.48 6.38
N GLY A 408 -43.68 -52.20 5.24
CA GLY A 408 -44.37 -51.79 4.01
C GLY A 408 -43.42 -51.15 2.97
N GLY A 409 -43.01 -51.82 1.89
CA GLY A 409 -43.20 -53.23 1.52
C GLY A 409 -43.05 -53.43 0.01
N PHE A 410 -42.06 -54.24 -0.42
CA PHE A 410 -41.60 -54.41 -1.83
C PHE A 410 -41.06 -53.10 -2.48
N ALA A 411 -40.21 -53.10 -3.52
CA ALA A 411 -39.43 -54.14 -4.21
C ALA A 411 -38.02 -53.56 -4.49
N GLY A 412 -36.97 -54.30 -4.91
CA GLY A 412 -36.85 -55.75 -5.13
C GLY A 412 -35.88 -56.07 -6.29
N LEU A 413 -34.56 -55.94 -6.05
CA LEU A 413 -33.51 -56.37 -6.99
C LEU A 413 -32.33 -57.01 -6.22
N ASN A 414 -31.56 -57.86 -6.89
CA ASN A 414 -30.91 -59.02 -6.26
C ASN A 414 -29.38 -58.85 -6.06
N LEU A 415 -28.87 -59.19 -4.87
CA LEU A 415 -27.51 -58.86 -4.42
C LEU A 415 -26.40 -59.77 -4.97
N ASN A 416 -26.74 -60.88 -5.63
CA ASN A 416 -25.78 -61.87 -6.15
C ASN A 416 -24.95 -61.42 -7.38
N LYS A 417 -24.88 -60.12 -7.68
CA LYS A 417 -24.09 -59.54 -8.78
C LYS A 417 -22.91 -58.67 -8.34
N LEU A 418 -22.66 -58.50 -7.03
CA LEU A 418 -21.62 -57.58 -6.51
C LEU A 418 -20.39 -58.25 -5.88
N LEU A 419 -20.24 -59.58 -6.02
CA LEU A 419 -19.16 -60.36 -5.36
C LEU A 419 -18.44 -61.31 -6.34
N ALA A 420 -17.99 -60.77 -7.48
CA ALA A 420 -17.12 -61.46 -8.43
C ALA A 420 -16.01 -60.51 -8.93
N GLY A 421 -14.93 -60.39 -8.14
CA GLY A 421 -13.77 -59.54 -8.43
C GLY A 421 -12.78 -59.58 -7.25
N PRO A 422 -11.51 -60.00 -7.43
CA PRO A 422 -10.60 -60.27 -6.32
C PRO A 422 -9.63 -59.11 -6.01
N GLY A 423 -9.12 -59.08 -4.77
CA GLY A 423 -7.79 -58.51 -4.48
C GLY A 423 -7.72 -57.33 -3.51
N ALA A 424 -7.77 -57.61 -2.20
CA ALA A 424 -7.04 -56.96 -1.10
C ALA A 424 -7.66 -57.40 0.24
N SER A 425 -6.84 -57.79 1.21
CA SER A 425 -7.29 -58.12 2.57
C SER A 425 -7.17 -56.90 3.50
N THR A 426 -7.80 -56.98 4.68
CA THR A 426 -7.68 -55.94 5.71
C THR A 426 -6.27 -55.82 6.30
N ILE A 427 -5.39 -56.80 6.08
CA ILE A 427 -3.99 -56.78 6.50
C ILE A 427 -3.17 -55.83 5.59
N ASP A 428 -3.45 -55.82 4.29
CA ASP A 428 -2.72 -55.04 3.30
C ASP A 428 -2.88 -53.52 3.56
N LEU A 429 -4.11 -53.09 3.89
CA LEU A 429 -4.43 -51.71 4.29
C LEU A 429 -3.67 -51.25 5.54
N LEU A 430 -3.44 -52.15 6.52
CA LEU A 430 -2.70 -51.82 7.73
C LEU A 430 -1.19 -51.67 7.46
N MET A 431 -0.64 -52.53 6.61
CA MET A 431 0.77 -52.46 6.19
C MET A 431 1.06 -51.21 5.36
N VAL A 432 0.15 -50.82 4.45
CA VAL A 432 0.23 -49.55 3.71
C VAL A 432 0.20 -48.35 4.66
N ALA A 433 -0.71 -48.33 5.65
CA ALA A 433 -0.80 -47.22 6.61
C ALA A 433 0.50 -47.02 7.41
N ILE A 434 1.12 -48.11 7.89
CA ILE A 434 2.40 -48.06 8.62
C ILE A 434 3.53 -47.63 7.67
N GLY A 435 3.56 -48.17 6.44
CA GLY A 435 4.53 -47.81 5.41
C GLY A 435 4.49 -46.32 5.04
N SER A 436 3.30 -45.74 4.88
CA SER A 436 3.14 -44.30 4.61
C SER A 436 3.65 -43.44 5.77
N VAL A 437 3.35 -43.78 7.04
CA VAL A 437 3.82 -42.98 8.19
C VAL A 437 5.35 -42.98 8.29
N VAL A 438 6.00 -44.14 8.14
CA VAL A 438 7.47 -44.23 8.15
C VAL A 438 8.09 -43.55 6.93
N GLY A 439 7.49 -43.73 5.74
CA GLY A 439 7.92 -43.10 4.50
C GLY A 439 7.86 -41.56 4.58
N THR A 440 6.74 -40.98 5.04
CA THR A 440 6.61 -39.54 5.24
C THR A 440 7.61 -39.00 6.26
N PHE A 441 7.86 -39.72 7.36
CA PHE A 441 8.85 -39.31 8.37
C PHE A 441 10.29 -39.31 7.84
N LEU A 442 10.64 -40.22 6.92
CA LEU A 442 11.93 -40.22 6.24
C LEU A 442 12.01 -39.13 5.16
N ILE A 443 10.98 -38.97 4.32
CA ILE A 443 10.92 -37.96 3.25
C ILE A 443 11.05 -36.54 3.83
N MET A 444 10.31 -36.23 4.91
CA MET A 444 10.39 -34.93 5.61
C MET A 444 11.75 -34.67 6.28
N ARG A 445 12.63 -35.69 6.38
CA ARG A 445 13.97 -35.56 6.96
C ARG A 445 15.08 -35.42 5.91
N PHE A 446 14.77 -35.66 4.63
CA PHE A 446 15.76 -35.62 3.54
C PHE A 446 15.42 -34.66 2.38
N ILE A 447 14.16 -34.24 2.20
CA ILE A 447 13.79 -33.24 1.17
C ILE A 447 13.69 -31.83 1.79
N GLY A 448 14.80 -31.39 2.39
CA GLY A 448 15.02 -30.02 2.88
C GLY A 448 16.00 -29.28 1.97
N GLY A 449 15.62 -29.07 0.71
CA GLY A 449 16.47 -28.40 -0.29
C GLY A 449 16.33 -26.88 -0.23
N GLU A 450 17.24 -26.18 0.46
CA GLU A 450 17.30 -24.72 0.45
C GLU A 450 17.80 -24.21 -0.91
N SER A 451 16.96 -23.45 -1.62
CA SER A 451 17.36 -22.71 -2.83
C SER A 451 18.16 -21.47 -2.43
N VAL A 452 19.48 -21.60 -2.31
CA VAL A 452 20.38 -20.51 -1.94
C VAL A 452 20.35 -19.39 -3.00
N GLN A 453 19.65 -18.30 -2.71
CA GLN A 453 19.93 -17.02 -3.35
C GLN A 453 21.31 -16.56 -2.88
N LEU A 454 22.20 -16.23 -3.83
CA LEU A 454 23.43 -15.51 -3.56
C LEU A 454 23.08 -14.04 -3.25
N ASP A 455 22.75 -13.79 -1.99
CA ASP A 455 22.76 -12.46 -1.38
C ASP A 455 24.15 -11.81 -1.67
N PRO A 456 24.22 -10.59 -2.26
CA PRO A 456 25.49 -9.96 -2.62
C PRO A 456 26.45 -9.83 -1.42
N ALA A 457 27.74 -9.58 -1.64
CA ALA A 457 28.70 -9.46 -0.53
C ALA A 457 28.31 -8.35 0.47
N TYR A 458 28.60 -8.55 1.77
CA TYR A 458 28.35 -7.55 2.82
C TYR A 458 29.12 -6.25 2.53
N ASN A 459 28.44 -5.12 2.52
CA ASN A 459 29.05 -3.82 2.28
C ASN A 459 29.72 -3.31 3.58
N SER A 460 30.98 -3.68 3.77
CA SER A 460 31.79 -3.25 4.92
C SER A 460 32.26 -1.80 4.86
N SER A 461 31.83 -1.02 3.86
CA SER A 461 32.19 0.40 3.72
C SER A 461 31.76 1.17 4.95
N GLN A 462 32.74 1.82 5.59
CA GLN A 462 32.49 2.80 6.63
C GLN A 462 32.12 4.13 5.98
N LEU A 463 31.38 4.98 6.71
CA LEU A 463 30.95 6.28 6.20
C LEU A 463 32.04 7.36 6.38
N TYR A 464 32.83 7.25 7.45
CA TYR A 464 33.91 8.19 7.74
C TYR A 464 35.09 8.10 6.75
N THR A 465 35.72 9.25 6.52
CA THR A 465 37.03 9.35 5.85
C THR A 465 38.03 10.04 6.79
N PRO A 466 39.12 9.37 7.23
CA PRO A 466 40.05 9.95 8.18
C PRO A 466 40.89 11.08 7.57
N ARG A 467 40.69 12.30 8.05
CA ARG A 467 41.56 13.44 7.71
C ARG A 467 42.89 13.27 8.44
N HIS A 468 43.99 13.52 7.73
CA HIS A 468 45.34 13.47 8.28
C HIS A 468 45.81 14.90 8.53
N LEU A 469 46.33 15.16 9.74
CA LEU A 469 46.81 16.49 10.16
C LEU A 469 48.34 16.53 10.23
N ASP A 470 48.89 17.74 10.21
CA ASP A 470 50.31 17.99 10.45
C ASP A 470 50.77 17.35 11.77
N GLY A 471 51.93 16.67 11.73
CA GLY A 471 52.41 15.86 12.87
C GLY A 471 51.80 14.45 12.96
N GLY A 472 51.01 14.02 11.98
CA GLY A 472 50.54 12.63 11.86
C GLY A 472 49.36 12.27 12.77
N ALA A 473 48.70 13.27 13.35
CA ALA A 473 47.42 13.08 14.03
C ALA A 473 46.30 12.75 13.01
N LEU A 474 45.31 11.98 13.44
CA LEU A 474 44.14 11.62 12.65
C LEU A 474 42.90 12.34 13.18
N GLU A 475 42.01 12.69 12.27
CA GLU A 475 40.76 13.38 12.56
C GLU A 475 39.57 12.68 11.87
N TYR A 476 38.49 12.52 12.61
CA TYR A 476 37.27 11.82 12.20
C TYR A 476 36.05 12.68 12.48
N ASP A 477 35.09 12.71 11.55
CA ASP A 477 33.78 13.29 11.81
C ASP A 477 32.92 12.32 12.64
N LEU A 478 32.09 12.91 13.50
CA LEU A 478 31.14 12.24 14.37
C LEU A 478 29.73 12.73 14.09
N LEU A 479 28.76 11.85 14.20
CA LEU A 479 27.36 12.20 14.43
C LEU A 479 26.95 11.67 15.80
N ALA A 480 26.34 12.52 16.62
CA ALA A 480 25.57 12.11 17.79
C ALA A 480 24.09 12.43 17.56
N ILE A 481 23.18 11.62 18.12
CA ILE A 481 21.73 11.78 17.95
C ILE A 481 21.01 11.82 19.29
N THR A 482 19.90 12.57 19.36
CA THR A 482 19.15 12.75 20.61
C THR A 482 17.96 11.82 20.76
N ASP A 483 17.78 11.32 21.98
CA ASP A 483 16.43 11.14 22.52
C ASP A 483 15.98 12.48 23.14
N LEU A 484 14.72 12.84 22.88
CA LEU A 484 14.05 14.03 23.41
C LEU A 484 12.83 13.67 24.28
N ASP A 485 12.61 12.39 24.59
CA ASP A 485 11.45 11.88 25.30
C ASP A 485 10.14 12.48 24.73
N HIS A 486 9.30 13.05 25.60
CA HIS A 486 8.05 13.70 25.25
C HIS A 486 8.21 15.02 24.46
N ASP A 487 9.37 15.67 24.55
CA ASP A 487 9.67 16.93 23.83
C ASP A 487 10.07 16.69 22.36
N SER A 488 10.19 15.42 21.94
CA SER A 488 10.21 15.01 20.52
C SER A 488 9.01 15.53 19.72
N LYS A 489 7.85 15.75 20.37
CA LYS A 489 6.58 16.04 19.70
C LYS A 489 6.45 17.51 19.27
N VAL A 490 6.80 17.80 18.01
CA VAL A 490 6.65 19.12 17.37
C VAL A 490 5.18 19.49 17.10
N SER A 491 4.33 18.53 16.75
CA SER A 491 2.90 18.77 16.50
C SER A 491 2.04 17.51 16.73
N ASN A 492 0.72 17.61 16.55
CA ASN A 492 -0.19 16.46 16.62
C ASN A 492 0.02 15.38 15.54
N LYS A 493 0.86 15.65 14.54
CA LYS A 493 1.24 14.67 13.50
C LYS A 493 2.76 14.58 13.27
N LYS A 494 3.60 15.30 14.01
CA LYS A 494 5.02 15.41 13.70
C LYS A 494 5.89 15.31 14.96
N TRP A 495 6.88 14.44 14.89
CA TRP A 495 7.90 14.23 15.91
C TRP A 495 9.29 14.48 15.31
N GLN A 496 10.28 14.80 16.14
CA GLN A 496 11.65 15.05 15.73
C GLN A 496 12.70 14.49 16.71
N SER A 497 13.89 14.26 16.17
CA SER A 497 15.16 14.10 16.89
C SER A 497 16.15 15.12 16.34
N VAL A 498 17.12 15.54 17.14
CA VAL A 498 18.25 16.37 16.71
C VAL A 498 19.49 15.48 16.54
N ALA A 499 20.14 15.58 15.39
CA ALA A 499 21.49 15.07 15.18
C ALA A 499 22.50 16.22 15.21
N LYS A 500 23.62 16.06 15.91
CA LYS A 500 24.69 17.08 16.04
C LYS A 500 26.00 16.51 15.52
N ARG A 501 26.73 17.28 14.71
CA ARG A 501 28.02 16.87 14.17
C ARG A 501 29.16 17.29 15.08
N GLY A 502 30.15 16.42 15.21
CA GLY A 502 31.36 16.65 15.99
C GLY A 502 32.59 16.17 15.24
N VAL A 503 33.75 16.37 15.86
CA VAL A 503 35.06 16.03 15.31
C VAL A 503 35.89 15.43 16.44
N LEU A 504 36.44 14.24 16.23
CA LEU A 504 37.45 13.61 17.10
C LEU A 504 38.82 13.75 16.46
N THR A 505 39.78 14.31 17.20
CA THR A 505 41.20 14.36 16.82
C THR A 505 42.01 13.49 17.77
N ILE A 506 42.86 12.60 17.24
CA ILE A 506 43.72 11.66 18.00
C ILE A 506 45.18 11.77 17.55
N SER A 507 46.12 11.79 18.50
CA SER A 507 47.56 11.83 18.22
C SER A 507 48.07 10.54 17.57
N GLN A 508 49.16 10.63 16.80
CA GLN A 508 49.77 9.48 16.11
C GLN A 508 50.15 8.32 17.04
N ASP A 509 50.45 8.61 18.31
CA ASP A 509 50.80 7.62 19.34
C ASP A 509 49.59 7.13 20.16
N HIS A 510 48.38 7.56 19.78
CA HIS A 510 47.10 7.29 20.43
C HIS A 510 47.01 7.68 21.92
N LYS A 511 47.87 8.57 22.44
CA LYS A 511 47.85 8.98 23.86
C LYS A 511 47.07 10.26 24.15
N ALA A 512 46.87 11.13 23.17
CA ALA A 512 46.10 12.36 23.32
C ALA A 512 44.89 12.34 22.37
N VAL A 513 43.71 12.63 22.91
CA VAL A 513 42.45 12.69 22.16
C VAL A 513 41.70 13.96 22.56
N SER A 514 41.09 14.63 21.60
CA SER A 514 40.15 15.73 21.85
C SER A 514 38.90 15.54 21.00
N VAL A 515 37.73 15.92 21.55
CA VAL A 515 36.46 15.93 20.83
C VAL A 515 35.90 17.34 20.86
N LYS A 516 35.44 17.84 19.71
CA LYS A 516 34.80 19.14 19.55
C LYS A 516 33.44 18.96 18.90
N TRP A 517 32.45 19.73 19.31
CA TRP A 517 31.09 19.70 18.75
C TRP A 517 30.82 20.99 17.99
N ASN A 518 30.32 20.88 16.77
CA ASN A 518 30.14 22.02 15.89
C ASN A 518 28.82 22.73 16.24
N ALA A 519 28.89 24.00 16.63
CA ALA A 519 27.74 24.75 17.17
C ALA A 519 26.54 24.76 16.22
N ASP A 520 26.75 25.24 14.99
CA ASP A 520 25.69 25.42 13.99
C ASP A 520 25.42 24.16 13.15
N SER A 521 25.67 22.96 13.69
CA SER A 521 25.60 21.68 12.96
C SER A 521 24.36 20.83 13.26
N THR A 522 23.39 21.37 14.00
CA THR A 522 22.19 20.64 14.44
C THR A 522 21.22 20.41 13.28
N VAL A 523 20.96 19.15 12.96
CA VAL A 523 20.00 18.69 11.96
C VAL A 523 18.74 18.16 12.65
N SER A 524 17.56 18.63 12.25
CA SER A 524 16.27 18.08 12.71
C SER A 524 15.81 16.95 11.79
N LEU A 525 15.87 15.72 12.30
CA LEU A 525 15.28 14.54 11.64
C LEU A 525 13.84 14.39 12.10
N THR A 526 12.88 14.12 11.21
CA THR A 526 11.45 14.16 11.57
C THR A 526 10.60 13.08 10.92
N THR A 527 9.58 12.60 11.62
CA THR A 527 8.60 11.60 11.13
C THR A 527 7.16 12.02 11.42
N GLU A 528 6.20 11.41 10.72
CA GLU A 528 4.78 11.43 11.06
C GLU A 528 4.26 10.07 11.61
N ILE A 529 5.11 9.05 11.67
CA ILE A 529 4.77 7.70 12.15
C ILE A 529 5.03 7.63 13.66
N ALA A 530 3.99 7.35 14.46
CA ALA A 530 4.11 7.31 15.92
C ALA A 530 3.30 6.21 16.60
N ALA A 531 3.80 5.76 17.75
CA ALA A 531 3.19 4.73 18.59
C ALA A 531 2.75 5.35 19.93
N GLY A 532 1.46 5.27 20.24
CA GLY A 532 0.91 5.89 21.45
C GLY A 532 1.05 7.42 21.52
N GLY A 533 1.37 8.09 20.41
CA GLY A 533 1.63 9.54 20.35
C GLY A 533 3.07 9.95 20.66
N ARG A 534 4.02 9.01 20.66
CA ARG A 534 5.48 9.16 20.85
C ARG A 534 6.24 8.56 19.65
N ALA A 535 7.36 9.17 19.25
CA ALA A 535 8.23 8.76 18.13
C ALA A 535 9.49 9.66 18.05
N MET A 536 10.50 9.25 17.26
CA MET A 536 11.80 9.95 17.11
C MET A 536 12.59 10.08 18.41
N GLU A 537 12.34 9.18 19.35
CA GLU A 537 13.09 9.02 20.58
C GLU A 537 14.20 8.02 20.23
N LEU A 538 15.30 8.56 19.68
CA LEU A 538 16.31 7.80 18.94
C LEU A 538 17.50 7.40 19.83
N SER A 539 17.54 6.12 20.22
CA SER A 539 18.35 5.63 21.32
C SER A 539 19.63 4.86 20.94
N ASP A 540 20.04 4.82 19.66
CA ASP A 540 21.44 4.54 19.26
C ASP A 540 21.70 4.90 17.77
N LEU A 541 22.97 4.83 17.34
CA LEU A 541 23.44 4.88 15.95
C LEU A 541 24.37 3.70 15.62
N ALA A 542 24.15 3.06 14.48
CA ALA A 542 25.07 2.06 13.92
C ALA A 542 25.26 2.21 12.40
N VAL A 543 26.46 1.89 11.91
CA VAL A 543 26.75 1.78 10.47
C VAL A 543 26.66 0.31 10.06
N PHE A 544 25.70 -0.02 9.18
CA PHE A 544 25.41 -1.39 8.77
C PHE A 544 25.19 -1.46 7.25
N ASP A 545 25.90 -2.37 6.56
CA ASP A 545 25.82 -2.56 5.10
C ASP A 545 26.03 -1.25 4.29
N GLY A 546 26.88 -0.35 4.82
CA GLY A 546 27.14 0.98 4.26
C GLY A 546 26.02 2.01 4.44
N ARG A 547 25.09 1.78 5.38
CA ARG A 547 23.97 2.68 5.72
C ARG A 547 24.09 3.13 7.17
N LEU A 548 23.79 4.40 7.46
CA LEU A 548 23.67 4.89 8.84
C LEU A 548 22.27 4.61 9.34
N LEU A 549 22.15 3.90 10.46
CA LEU A 549 20.87 3.50 11.04
C LEU A 549 20.71 4.03 12.46
N ALA A 550 19.50 4.46 12.80
CA ALA A 550 19.05 4.75 14.17
C ALA A 550 17.81 3.93 14.51
N VAL A 551 17.49 3.75 15.80
CA VAL A 551 16.27 3.06 16.24
C VAL A 551 15.46 3.93 17.19
N ASP A 552 14.14 3.94 16.99
CA ASP A 552 13.13 4.63 17.81
C ASP A 552 12.58 3.67 18.87
N ASP A 553 12.75 3.97 20.16
CA ASP A 553 12.36 3.08 21.26
C ASP A 553 10.84 2.97 21.48
N ARG A 554 10.04 3.81 20.81
CA ARG A 554 8.58 3.90 20.99
C ARG A 554 7.85 3.16 19.89
N THR A 555 8.25 3.44 18.66
CA THR A 555 7.73 2.73 17.49
C THR A 555 8.44 1.40 17.28
N GLY A 556 9.68 1.23 17.76
CA GLY A 556 10.53 0.09 17.40
C GLY A 556 10.99 0.14 15.94
N LEU A 557 10.87 1.28 15.26
CA LEU A 557 11.33 1.44 13.88
C LEU A 557 12.83 1.72 13.84
N ILE A 558 13.55 0.92 13.05
CA ILE A 558 14.88 1.28 12.55
C ILE A 558 14.67 2.22 11.36
N TYR A 559 15.28 3.39 11.43
CA TYR A 559 15.35 4.39 10.36
C TYR A 559 16.75 4.41 9.73
N GLU A 560 16.83 4.50 8.41
CA GLU A 560 18.05 4.90 7.71
C GLU A 560 18.16 6.42 7.70
N ILE A 561 19.30 6.95 8.14
CA ILE A 561 19.62 8.38 8.11
C ILE A 561 20.40 8.67 6.84
N LYS A 562 19.79 9.42 5.93
CA LYS A 562 20.38 9.80 4.64
C LYS A 562 19.90 11.19 4.23
N GLU A 563 20.81 12.02 3.71
CA GLU A 563 20.51 13.39 3.24
C GLU A 563 19.70 14.20 4.28
N ASP A 564 20.14 14.11 5.54
CA ASP A 564 19.54 14.78 6.71
C ASP A 564 18.02 14.48 6.89
N LYS A 565 17.60 13.25 6.52
CA LYS A 565 16.24 12.71 6.71
C LYS A 565 16.30 11.30 7.31
N ALA A 566 15.23 10.90 7.99
CA ALA A 566 15.05 9.55 8.55
C ALA A 566 14.04 8.75 7.70
N TYR A 567 14.49 7.67 7.08
CA TYR A 567 13.69 6.80 6.22
C TYR A 567 13.35 5.48 6.95
N PRO A 568 12.07 5.16 7.21
CA PRO A 568 11.70 3.91 7.89
C PRO A 568 12.15 2.68 7.10
N TRP A 569 12.81 1.73 7.77
CA TRP A 569 13.33 0.51 7.12
C TRP A 569 12.74 -0.79 7.70
N VAL A 570 12.89 -1.02 9.01
CA VAL A 570 12.49 -2.28 9.67
C VAL A 570 11.75 -2.00 10.98
N PHE A 571 10.70 -2.78 11.26
CA PHE A 571 9.89 -2.67 12.48
C PHE A 571 10.20 -3.82 13.45
N LEU A 572 10.60 -3.48 14.68
CA LEU A 572 10.97 -4.41 15.74
C LEU A 572 9.83 -4.58 16.75
N ILE A 573 9.13 -5.71 16.69
CA ILE A 573 8.10 -6.07 17.69
C ILE A 573 8.75 -6.45 19.03
N ASP A 574 8.17 -6.00 20.14
CA ASP A 574 8.68 -6.26 21.49
C ASP A 574 8.79 -7.76 21.85
N GLY A 575 9.71 -8.08 22.77
CA GLY A 575 9.89 -9.42 23.30
C GLY A 575 10.14 -10.49 22.20
N PRO A 576 9.41 -11.62 22.22
CA PRO A 576 9.55 -12.72 21.25
C PRO A 576 8.89 -12.45 19.88
N GLY A 577 8.37 -11.24 19.63
CA GLY A 577 7.77 -10.88 18.34
C GLY A 577 6.27 -11.10 18.21
N ASN A 578 5.57 -11.38 19.33
CA ASN A 578 4.12 -11.55 19.38
C ASN A 578 3.40 -10.45 20.19
N ALA A 579 4.08 -9.33 20.48
CA ALA A 579 3.55 -8.19 21.19
C ALA A 579 2.78 -7.21 20.27
N THR A 580 1.93 -6.38 20.85
CA THR A 580 1.16 -5.35 20.13
C THR A 580 1.83 -3.96 20.16
N LYS A 581 3.13 -3.89 20.43
CA LYS A 581 3.93 -2.65 20.51
C LYS A 581 5.35 -2.87 19.97
N GLY A 582 6.00 -1.77 19.63
CA GLY A 582 7.43 -1.74 19.34
C GLY A 582 8.27 -2.19 20.54
N LEU A 583 9.45 -2.75 20.24
CA LEU A 583 10.52 -2.98 21.21
C LEU A 583 11.02 -1.62 21.73
N LYS A 584 11.16 -1.48 23.05
CA LYS A 584 11.99 -0.43 23.63
C LYS A 584 13.45 -0.82 23.36
N ALA A 585 14.01 -0.27 22.29
CA ALA A 585 15.32 -0.62 21.76
C ALA A 585 16.31 0.47 22.13
N GLU A 586 17.30 0.12 22.95
CA GLU A 586 18.22 1.07 23.58
C GLU A 586 19.65 0.98 23.03
N TRP A 587 19.94 0.03 22.13
CA TRP A 587 21.29 -0.18 21.58
C TRP A 587 21.29 -0.87 20.23
N LEU A 588 22.28 -0.54 19.39
CA LEU A 588 22.56 -1.10 18.08
C LEU A 588 24.04 -1.48 17.92
N THR A 589 24.29 -2.68 17.41
CA THR A 589 25.65 -3.13 17.06
C THR A 589 25.65 -4.10 15.89
N VAL A 590 26.79 -4.24 15.20
CA VAL A 590 26.94 -5.12 14.04
C VAL A 590 27.87 -6.27 14.39
N LYS A 591 27.50 -7.49 13.98
CA LYS A 591 28.32 -8.69 14.20
C LYS A 591 28.22 -9.61 13.00
N GLY A 592 29.28 -9.65 12.19
CA GLY A 592 29.25 -10.28 10.88
C GLY A 592 28.30 -9.53 9.94
N ASP A 593 27.45 -10.28 9.22
CA ASP A 593 26.52 -9.74 8.21
C ASP A 593 25.18 -9.23 8.78
N LYS A 594 25.05 -9.07 10.10
CA LYS A 594 23.77 -8.81 10.78
C LYS A 594 23.86 -7.69 11.82
N LEU A 595 22.80 -6.88 11.86
CA LEU A 595 22.57 -5.86 12.87
C LEU A 595 21.87 -6.50 14.07
N TYR A 596 22.30 -6.13 15.27
CA TYR A 596 21.77 -6.58 16.55
C TYR A 596 21.17 -5.36 17.26
N ALA A 597 19.88 -5.43 17.57
CA ALA A 597 19.18 -4.42 18.35
C ALA A 597 18.66 -5.05 19.65
N GLY A 598 18.82 -4.37 20.79
CA GLY A 598 18.36 -4.87 22.08
C GLY A 598 17.70 -3.81 22.94
N GLY A 599 16.96 -4.27 23.95
CA GLY A 599 16.39 -3.40 24.98
C GLY A 599 17.26 -3.30 26.23
N LEU A 600 16.70 -2.70 27.28
CA LEU A 600 17.29 -2.47 28.62
C LEU A 600 18.08 -3.65 29.21
N GLY A 601 17.79 -4.90 28.80
CA GLY A 601 18.48 -6.09 29.30
C GLY A 601 18.12 -6.50 30.74
N LYS A 602 17.19 -5.80 31.40
CA LYS A 602 16.57 -6.24 32.65
C LYS A 602 15.12 -6.70 32.47
N GLU A 603 14.58 -7.33 33.49
CA GLU A 603 13.15 -7.60 33.64
C GLU A 603 12.35 -6.27 33.57
N TRP A 604 11.24 -6.27 32.83
CA TRP A 604 10.29 -5.15 32.87
C TRP A 604 9.54 -5.17 34.20
N THR A 605 9.46 -4.00 34.82
CA THR A 605 8.93 -3.79 36.15
C THR A 605 7.93 -2.65 36.19
N THR A 606 7.14 -2.55 37.26
CA THR A 606 6.53 -1.27 37.65
C THR A 606 7.60 -0.26 38.08
N THR A 607 7.19 0.99 38.27
CA THR A 607 7.97 2.08 38.87
C THR A 607 8.54 1.71 40.24
N ASP A 608 7.83 0.87 41.01
CA ASP A 608 8.25 0.33 42.30
C ASP A 608 9.08 -0.97 42.20
N GLY A 609 9.48 -1.39 40.98
CA GLY A 609 10.27 -2.60 40.75
C GLY A 609 9.51 -3.92 40.88
N VAL A 610 8.17 -3.94 40.82
CA VAL A 610 7.42 -5.21 40.80
C VAL A 610 7.52 -5.84 39.41
N TYR A 611 7.90 -7.12 39.33
CA TYR A 611 8.07 -7.85 38.08
C TYR A 611 6.79 -7.89 37.22
N VAL A 612 6.96 -7.78 35.90
CA VAL A 612 5.87 -7.89 34.93
C VAL A 612 6.20 -8.90 33.80
N ASN A 613 7.35 -8.77 33.13
CA ASN A 613 7.74 -9.65 32.02
C ASN A 613 9.25 -9.57 31.71
N ASP A 614 9.77 -10.51 30.91
CA ASP A 614 11.16 -10.57 30.45
C ASP A 614 11.39 -9.89 29.08
N ASN A 615 10.45 -9.10 28.53
CA ASN A 615 10.53 -8.63 27.14
C ASN A 615 11.79 -7.81 26.79
N PRO A 616 12.30 -6.88 27.63
CA PRO A 616 13.53 -6.12 27.33
C PRO A 616 14.80 -6.98 27.32
N MET A 617 14.72 -8.23 27.78
CA MET A 617 15.79 -9.23 27.66
C MET A 617 15.75 -10.00 26.31
N TRP A 618 14.91 -9.61 25.36
CA TRP A 618 14.92 -10.16 24.00
C TRP A 618 15.59 -9.20 23.02
N ILE A 619 16.69 -9.64 22.40
CA ILE A 619 17.28 -8.92 21.28
C ILE A 619 16.54 -9.26 19.97
N LYS A 620 16.92 -8.55 18.90
CA LYS A 620 16.49 -8.72 17.52
C LYS A 620 17.76 -8.79 16.68
N VAL A 621 17.85 -9.79 15.81
CA VAL A 621 18.96 -9.94 14.85
C VAL A 621 18.37 -9.73 13.47
N VAL A 622 18.80 -8.67 12.79
CA VAL A 622 18.24 -8.18 11.53
C VAL A 622 19.21 -8.48 10.39
N SER A 623 18.72 -9.13 9.33
CA SER A 623 19.50 -9.31 8.09
C SER A 623 19.55 -8.03 7.26
N ARG A 624 20.43 -7.99 6.26
CA ARG A 624 20.44 -6.92 5.24
C ARG A 624 19.15 -6.80 4.44
N SER A 625 18.46 -7.93 4.22
CA SER A 625 17.13 -7.97 3.59
C SER A 625 15.99 -7.56 4.54
N GLY A 626 16.28 -7.24 5.80
CA GLY A 626 15.29 -6.83 6.81
C GLY A 626 14.55 -7.99 7.50
N GLU A 627 15.03 -9.24 7.37
CA GLU A 627 14.52 -10.38 8.13
C GLU A 627 14.83 -10.19 9.61
N VAL A 628 13.82 -10.20 10.48
CA VAL A 628 13.98 -10.01 11.93
C VAL A 628 13.87 -11.34 12.66
N LYS A 629 14.97 -11.77 13.30
CA LYS A 629 15.01 -12.93 14.19
C LYS A 629 14.99 -12.50 15.66
N HIS A 630 13.97 -12.93 16.39
CA HIS A 630 13.82 -12.69 17.82
C HIS A 630 14.66 -13.71 18.60
N VAL A 631 15.53 -13.26 19.51
CA VAL A 631 16.42 -14.16 20.28
C VAL A 631 16.32 -13.86 21.79
N PRO A 632 16.04 -14.85 22.66
CA PRO A 632 16.00 -14.65 24.09
C PRO A 632 17.42 -14.52 24.64
N TRP A 633 17.72 -13.38 25.28
CA TRP A 633 19.01 -13.08 25.90
C TRP A 633 18.94 -13.00 27.44
N ARG A 634 17.81 -13.43 28.03
CA ARG A 634 17.61 -13.55 29.48
C ARG A 634 18.84 -14.10 30.22
N ASP A 635 19.31 -15.29 29.83
CA ASP A 635 20.46 -15.94 30.49
C ASP A 635 21.80 -15.27 30.14
N VAL A 636 21.88 -14.49 29.06
CA VAL A 636 23.04 -13.65 28.73
C VAL A 636 23.11 -12.47 29.68
N PHE A 637 22.05 -11.65 29.78
CA PHE A 637 22.00 -10.50 30.68
C PHE A 637 22.14 -10.90 32.15
N VAL A 638 21.52 -12.02 32.56
CA VAL A 638 21.70 -12.59 33.91
C VAL A 638 23.17 -12.92 34.19
N LYS A 639 23.92 -13.48 33.23
CA LYS A 639 25.37 -13.70 33.39
C LYS A 639 26.16 -12.38 33.42
N VAL A 640 25.81 -11.41 32.58
CA VAL A 640 26.48 -10.10 32.52
C VAL A 640 26.36 -9.38 33.87
N ARG A 641 25.17 -9.27 34.47
CA ARG A 641 25.03 -8.66 35.81
C ARG A 641 25.72 -9.49 36.91
N ARG A 642 25.71 -10.82 36.82
CA ARG A 642 26.43 -11.71 37.75
C ARG A 642 27.95 -11.56 37.69
N ALA A 643 28.52 -11.26 36.54
CA ALA A 643 29.95 -10.97 36.43
C ALA A 643 30.36 -9.75 37.27
N ALA A 644 29.48 -8.76 37.38
CA ALA A 644 29.64 -7.60 38.26
C ALA A 644 29.20 -7.85 39.73
N GLY A 645 28.88 -9.10 40.11
CA GLY A 645 28.42 -9.44 41.46
C GLY A 645 26.98 -9.03 41.78
N ILE A 646 26.15 -8.76 40.77
CA ILE A 646 24.75 -8.35 40.93
C ILE A 646 23.82 -9.55 40.69
N GLU A 647 22.94 -9.81 41.65
CA GLU A 647 21.87 -10.81 41.61
C GLU A 647 20.51 -10.14 41.80
N TYR A 648 19.45 -10.75 41.26
CA TYR A 648 18.07 -10.27 41.45
C TYR A 648 17.69 -10.25 42.95
N PRO A 649 17.08 -9.19 43.50
CA PRO A 649 16.38 -8.08 42.82
C PRO A 649 17.26 -6.93 42.33
N GLY A 650 18.58 -6.99 42.54
CA GLY A 650 19.54 -6.10 41.88
C GLY A 650 19.51 -6.27 40.35
N TYR A 651 19.89 -5.21 39.64
CA TYR A 651 19.68 -5.07 38.21
C TYR A 651 20.80 -4.28 37.52
N MET A 652 20.75 -4.28 36.19
CA MET A 652 21.66 -3.58 35.30
C MET A 652 20.85 -3.14 34.08
N ILE A 653 21.09 -1.94 33.57
CA ILE A 653 20.43 -1.40 32.36
C ILE A 653 21.47 -1.21 31.27
N HIS A 654 21.16 -1.70 30.06
CA HIS A 654 22.06 -1.73 28.92
C HIS A 654 21.54 -0.87 27.76
N GLU A 655 22.36 0.10 27.36
CA GLU A 655 22.11 1.06 26.26
C GLU A 655 23.39 1.28 25.42
N ALA A 656 24.57 1.03 26.01
CA ALA A 656 25.84 1.10 25.31
C ALA A 656 26.44 -0.32 25.21
N VAL A 657 26.23 -1.00 24.07
CA VAL A 657 26.67 -2.39 23.80
C VAL A 657 27.28 -2.51 22.41
N GLN A 658 28.52 -3.01 22.29
CA GLN A 658 29.14 -3.30 20.99
C GLN A 658 29.79 -4.69 20.93
N TRP A 659 29.80 -5.27 19.73
CA TRP A 659 30.65 -6.40 19.37
C TRP A 659 31.98 -5.89 18.77
N SER A 660 33.08 -6.59 19.06
CA SER A 660 34.38 -6.36 18.41
C SER A 660 34.79 -7.60 17.63
N ASP A 661 34.96 -7.45 16.32
CA ASP A 661 35.54 -8.50 15.47
C ASP A 661 37.06 -8.63 15.66
N VAL A 662 37.75 -7.59 16.13
CA VAL A 662 39.19 -7.65 16.47
C VAL A 662 39.44 -8.54 17.69
N HIS A 663 38.65 -8.39 18.75
CA HIS A 663 38.80 -9.16 19.99
C HIS A 663 37.98 -10.46 20.02
N GLN A 664 37.00 -10.61 19.11
CA GLN A 664 35.98 -11.67 19.15
C GLN A 664 35.24 -11.73 20.51
N LYS A 665 34.94 -10.54 21.06
CA LYS A 665 34.30 -10.32 22.36
C LYS A 665 33.13 -9.34 22.24
N TRP A 666 32.16 -9.47 23.14
CA TRP A 666 31.13 -8.47 23.42
C TRP A 666 31.61 -7.51 24.51
N PHE A 667 31.26 -6.24 24.40
CA PHE A 667 31.61 -5.18 25.33
C PHE A 667 30.32 -4.43 25.73
N PHE A 668 30.09 -4.28 27.03
CA PHE A 668 28.93 -3.60 27.61
C PHE A 668 29.39 -2.48 28.52
N LEU A 669 28.85 -1.28 28.32
CA LEU A 669 28.89 -0.16 29.25
C LEU A 669 27.45 0.05 29.74
N PRO A 670 27.06 -0.46 30.91
CA PRO A 670 25.68 -0.30 31.39
C PRO A 670 25.37 1.18 31.69
N ARG A 671 24.16 1.66 31.38
CA ARG A 671 23.68 2.97 31.84
C ARG A 671 23.65 2.97 33.37
N ARG A 672 23.01 1.94 33.93
CA ARG A 672 22.73 1.83 35.38
C ARG A 672 23.15 0.46 35.91
N ALA A 673 23.60 0.40 37.16
CA ALA A 673 23.89 -0.84 37.88
C ALA A 673 23.58 -0.70 39.38
N SER A 674 22.88 -1.68 39.96
CA SER A 674 22.43 -1.62 41.35
C SER A 674 22.34 -3.02 41.99
N HIS A 675 22.82 -3.16 43.22
CA HIS A 675 22.54 -4.34 44.06
C HIS A 675 21.14 -4.27 44.71
N ASN A 676 20.53 -3.09 44.76
CA ASN A 676 19.19 -2.86 45.29
C ASN A 676 18.12 -3.07 44.20
N LYS A 677 16.89 -3.36 44.63
CA LYS A 677 15.69 -3.42 43.79
C LYS A 677 15.52 -2.14 42.97
N TYR A 678 15.06 -2.26 41.72
CA TYR A 678 14.69 -1.10 40.89
C TYR A 678 13.59 -0.26 41.55
N THR A 679 13.79 1.05 41.58
CA THR A 679 12.71 2.04 41.61
C THR A 679 13.11 3.18 40.67
N GLU A 680 12.13 3.78 40.00
CA GLU A 680 12.35 4.85 39.00
C GLU A 680 13.13 6.04 39.60
N ALA A 681 12.75 6.48 40.80
CA ALA A 681 13.38 7.61 41.49
C ALA A 681 14.79 7.32 42.06
N GLU A 682 15.15 6.06 42.36
CA GLU A 682 16.53 5.74 42.72
C GLU A 682 17.42 5.61 41.48
N ASP A 683 16.88 5.12 40.37
CA ASP A 683 17.63 4.73 39.16
C ASP A 683 18.36 5.91 38.50
N GLU A 684 17.82 7.13 38.56
CA GLU A 684 18.53 8.36 38.17
C GLU A 684 19.94 8.45 38.77
N THR A 685 20.14 7.89 39.98
CA THR A 685 21.41 7.90 40.73
C THR A 685 22.14 6.54 40.74
N ARG A 686 21.83 5.64 39.80
CA ARG A 686 22.49 4.33 39.64
C ARG A 686 23.45 4.27 38.46
N GLY A 687 23.87 5.42 37.94
CA GLY A 687 24.94 5.56 36.95
C GLY A 687 26.22 4.85 37.39
N THR A 688 26.94 4.25 36.44
CA THR A 688 28.05 3.33 36.73
C THR A 688 29.26 3.54 35.83
N ASN A 689 30.43 3.05 36.26
CA ASN A 689 31.68 3.11 35.51
C ASN A 689 32.22 1.72 35.11
N LEU A 690 31.35 0.70 35.08
CA LEU A 690 31.71 -0.66 34.71
C LEU A 690 31.79 -0.82 33.19
N LEU A 691 32.90 -1.40 32.71
CA LEU A 691 33.02 -2.01 31.39
C LEU A 691 33.05 -3.53 31.58
N ILE A 692 32.04 -4.22 31.05
CA ILE A 692 31.95 -5.68 31.13
C ILE A 692 32.27 -6.25 29.76
N ILE A 693 33.30 -7.10 29.70
CA ILE A 693 33.79 -7.72 28.47
C ILE A 693 33.55 -9.23 28.55
N ALA A 694 32.89 -9.80 27.56
CA ALA A 694 32.52 -11.22 27.51
C ALA A 694 33.04 -11.89 26.24
N ASP A 695 33.44 -13.17 26.31
CA ASP A 695 33.73 -13.95 25.11
C ASP A 695 32.46 -14.20 24.26
N ALA A 696 32.65 -14.53 22.98
CA ALA A 696 31.57 -14.80 22.03
C ALA A 696 30.50 -15.82 22.49
N LYS A 697 30.78 -16.67 23.50
CA LYS A 697 29.85 -17.68 24.05
C LYS A 697 29.28 -17.32 25.42
N PHE A 698 29.60 -16.17 25.99
CA PHE A 698 29.18 -15.78 27.36
C PHE A 698 29.53 -16.86 28.39
N SER A 699 30.78 -17.30 28.35
CA SER A 699 31.40 -18.35 29.17
C SER A 699 32.52 -17.83 30.09
N LYS A 700 33.14 -16.70 29.72
CA LYS A 700 34.16 -15.97 30.47
C LYS A 700 33.84 -14.48 30.43
N PHE A 701 34.04 -13.82 31.56
CA PHE A 701 33.77 -12.40 31.74
C PHE A 701 34.98 -11.72 32.40
N GLU A 702 35.17 -10.46 32.04
CA GLU A 702 36.19 -9.56 32.52
C GLU A 702 35.47 -8.26 32.87
N VAL A 703 35.64 -7.76 34.11
CA VAL A 703 34.93 -6.57 34.60
C VAL A 703 35.96 -5.52 34.97
N VAL A 704 35.95 -4.45 34.18
CA VAL A 704 36.89 -3.32 34.23
C VAL A 704 36.17 -2.11 34.83
N LYS A 705 36.89 -1.27 35.57
CA LYS A 705 36.40 0.04 36.03
C LYS A 705 37.04 1.13 35.18
N VAL A 706 36.20 1.95 34.54
CA VAL A 706 36.62 3.09 33.72
C VAL A 706 36.80 4.30 34.63
N GLY A 707 38.04 4.69 34.90
CA GLY A 707 38.35 5.78 35.83
C GLY A 707 37.70 5.62 37.22
N GLU A 708 37.28 6.74 37.81
CA GLU A 708 36.56 6.78 39.09
C GLU A 708 35.09 7.21 38.90
N LEU A 709 34.18 6.63 39.69
CA LEU A 709 32.75 6.97 39.66
C LEU A 709 32.47 8.21 40.51
N THR A 710 32.75 9.40 39.95
CA THR A 710 32.53 10.69 40.62
C THR A 710 31.12 11.26 40.43
N HIS A 711 30.39 10.84 39.40
CA HIS A 711 29.08 11.38 39.01
C HIS A 711 28.03 10.26 38.83
N PRO A 712 27.40 9.77 39.92
CA PRO A 712 26.44 8.66 39.87
C PRO A 712 25.12 8.99 39.15
N ALA A 713 24.87 10.25 38.79
CA ALA A 713 23.73 10.65 37.96
C ALA A 713 23.92 10.30 36.47
N ARG A 714 25.18 10.18 36.01
CA ARG A 714 25.53 9.93 34.61
C ARG A 714 25.55 8.44 34.31
N GLY A 715 24.78 8.02 33.32
CA GLY A 715 24.83 6.66 32.79
C GLY A 715 25.37 6.65 31.36
N PHE A 716 26.11 5.61 30.97
CA PHE A 716 26.52 5.42 29.58
C PHE A 716 25.30 5.20 28.69
N SER A 717 25.19 5.99 27.61
CA SER A 717 24.08 5.94 26.67
C SER A 717 24.45 5.28 25.34
N ALA A 718 25.65 5.55 24.79
CA ALA A 718 26.17 4.88 23.60
C ALA A 718 27.71 4.77 23.62
N PHE A 719 28.28 3.88 22.81
CA PHE A 719 29.73 3.90 22.53
C PHE A 719 30.11 3.30 21.17
N GLN A 720 31.27 3.70 20.68
CA GLN A 720 31.93 3.13 19.50
C GLN A 720 33.42 2.90 19.75
N PHE A 721 34.03 1.94 19.06
CA PHE A 721 35.48 1.78 19.01
C PHE A 721 36.08 2.82 18.07
N ILE A 722 37.19 3.46 18.47
CA ILE A 722 37.86 4.46 17.62
C ILE A 722 38.59 3.73 16.47
N PRO A 723 38.31 4.06 15.19
CA PRO A 723 38.95 3.42 14.05
C PRO A 723 40.48 3.44 14.09
N GLY A 724 41.12 2.43 13.50
CA GLY A 724 42.59 2.30 13.50
C GLY A 724 43.20 1.87 14.84
N THR A 725 42.49 1.99 15.96
CA THR A 725 43.03 1.66 17.31
C THR A 725 43.01 0.17 17.66
N LYS A 726 42.58 -0.70 16.73
CA LYS A 726 42.36 -2.15 16.94
C LYS A 726 41.43 -2.44 18.12
N ASP A 727 40.32 -1.70 18.15
CA ASP A 727 39.28 -1.77 19.18
C ASP A 727 39.83 -1.64 20.61
N ASN A 728 40.96 -0.94 20.79
CA ASN A 728 41.60 -0.73 22.08
C ASN A 728 41.14 0.58 22.75
N LEU A 729 40.73 1.59 21.97
CA LEU A 729 40.14 2.83 22.48
C LEU A 729 38.64 2.89 22.16
N ILE A 730 37.87 3.38 23.13
CA ILE A 730 36.43 3.60 23.07
C ILE A 730 36.16 5.10 23.18
N ILE A 731 35.29 5.62 22.32
CA ILE A 731 34.54 6.87 22.57
C ILE A 731 33.15 6.49 23.08
N ALA A 732 32.76 7.05 24.24
CA ALA A 732 31.47 6.78 24.86
C ALA A 732 30.74 8.06 25.26
N LEU A 733 29.42 8.07 25.02
CA LEU A 733 28.49 9.06 25.51
C LEU A 733 27.93 8.66 26.88
N LYS A 734 27.58 9.66 27.69
CA LYS A 734 26.74 9.54 28.87
C LYS A 734 25.68 10.64 28.85
N SER A 735 24.42 10.31 29.12
CA SER A 735 23.39 11.30 29.42
C SER A 735 23.20 11.43 30.94
N GLU A 736 22.82 12.64 31.38
CA GLU A 736 22.50 12.96 32.77
C GLU A 736 21.03 13.41 32.84
N GLU A 737 20.27 12.77 33.72
CA GLU A 737 18.84 13.01 33.96
C GLU A 737 18.64 13.43 35.40
N LYS A 738 17.63 14.26 35.65
CA LYS A 738 17.21 14.65 36.99
C LYS A 738 15.74 15.03 37.02
N ASP A 739 15.00 14.54 38.01
CA ASP A 739 13.57 14.82 38.20
C ASP A 739 12.74 14.50 36.93
N GLY A 740 13.12 13.42 36.22
CA GLY A 740 12.53 12.99 34.95
C GLY A 740 12.85 13.87 33.74
N LYS A 741 13.93 14.66 33.77
CA LYS A 741 14.31 15.59 32.68
C LYS A 741 15.78 15.49 32.28
N PRO A 742 16.11 15.73 30.99
CA PRO A 742 17.50 15.85 30.55
C PRO A 742 18.19 17.06 31.19
N VAL A 743 19.41 16.85 31.68
CA VAL A 743 20.30 17.90 32.18
C VAL A 743 21.29 18.30 31.10
N THR A 744 22.06 17.33 30.59
CA THR A 744 22.95 17.45 29.43
C THR A 744 23.49 16.06 29.06
N SER A 745 24.38 16.00 28.06
CA SER A 745 25.17 14.81 27.75
C SER A 745 26.66 15.11 27.69
N TYR A 746 27.46 14.08 27.92
CA TYR A 746 28.92 14.12 28.01
C TYR A 746 29.55 13.10 27.06
N VAL A 747 30.70 13.44 26.49
CA VAL A 747 31.59 12.52 25.77
C VAL A 747 32.83 12.22 26.59
N SER A 748 33.30 10.98 26.54
CA SER A 748 34.51 10.51 27.20
C SER A 748 35.28 9.55 26.29
N VAL A 749 36.60 9.44 26.47
CA VAL A 749 37.46 8.51 25.71
C VAL A 749 38.39 7.78 26.67
N PHE A 750 38.46 6.46 26.54
CA PHE A 750 39.25 5.58 27.40
C PHE A 750 39.70 4.32 26.66
N ASP A 751 40.67 3.60 27.22
CA ASP A 751 41.06 2.28 26.73
C ASP A 751 40.20 1.15 27.31
N ILE A 752 40.23 -0.03 26.69
CA ILE A 752 39.53 -1.24 27.16
C ILE A 752 40.01 -1.77 28.52
N LYS A 753 41.01 -1.14 29.15
CA LYS A 753 41.49 -1.44 30.50
C LYS A 753 41.02 -0.38 31.53
N GLY A 754 40.23 0.59 31.09
CA GLY A 754 39.64 1.63 31.94
C GLY A 754 40.50 2.88 32.14
N ASN A 755 41.63 3.01 31.43
CA ASN A 755 42.48 4.20 31.48
C ASN A 755 41.81 5.34 30.68
N VAL A 756 41.52 6.46 31.33
CA VAL A 756 40.83 7.60 30.71
C VAL A 756 41.83 8.51 29.99
N LEU A 757 41.57 8.79 28.72
CA LEU A 757 42.33 9.74 27.87
C LEU A 757 41.59 11.09 27.76
N LEU A 758 40.26 11.06 27.78
CA LEU A 758 39.40 12.24 27.84
C LEU A 758 38.29 12.01 28.87
N SER A 759 38.33 12.74 29.98
CA SER A 759 37.26 12.78 30.97
C SER A 759 35.98 13.43 30.43
N ASP A 760 34.84 13.16 31.06
CA ASP A 760 33.51 13.68 30.73
C ASP A 760 33.51 15.16 30.30
N SER A 761 33.39 15.42 29.01
CA SER A 761 33.29 16.75 28.40
C SER A 761 31.88 16.96 27.86
N SER A 762 31.20 18.06 28.22
CA SER A 762 29.80 18.27 27.81
C SER A 762 29.66 18.55 26.31
N LEU A 763 28.55 18.09 25.72
CA LEU A 763 28.10 18.46 24.37
C LEU A 763 27.55 19.90 24.31
N ASN A 764 27.37 20.54 25.47
CA ASN A 764 26.88 21.89 25.71
C ASN A 764 25.41 22.17 25.32
N ASP A 765 24.59 21.12 25.17
CA ASP A 765 23.13 21.22 25.01
C ASP A 765 22.38 20.54 26.17
N PRO A 766 21.12 20.93 26.47
CA PRO A 766 20.29 20.31 27.49
C PRO A 766 19.50 19.09 26.97
N TYR A 767 20.16 18.20 26.22
CA TYR A 767 19.53 17.03 25.59
C TYR A 767 20.24 15.72 25.98
N LYS A 768 19.51 14.60 25.93
CA LYS A 768 20.11 13.26 25.97
C LYS A 768 20.63 12.93 24.58
N PHE A 769 21.92 12.69 24.43
CA PHE A 769 22.51 12.13 23.23
C PHE A 769 22.78 10.66 23.49
N GLU A 770 22.08 9.80 22.74
CA GLU A 770 21.96 8.37 23.07
C GLU A 770 22.34 7.48 21.89
N GLY A 771 22.79 8.04 20.77
CA GLY A 771 23.57 7.31 19.76
C GLY A 771 24.79 8.10 19.30
N ILE A 772 25.87 7.40 18.93
CA ILE A 772 27.07 7.99 18.33
C ILE A 772 27.64 7.10 17.22
N ALA A 773 28.05 7.72 16.11
CA ALA A 773 28.70 7.04 14.99
C ALA A 773 29.80 7.90 14.36
N PHE A 774 30.76 7.24 13.70
CA PHE A 774 31.73 7.87 12.80
C PHE A 774 31.12 7.96 11.40
N VAL A 775 31.11 9.17 10.81
CA VAL A 775 30.36 9.51 9.58
C VAL A 775 31.18 10.32 8.58
#